data_AF-A0A952E0U5-F1
#
_entry.id   AF-A0A952E0U5-F1
#
_cell.length_a   1.000
_cell.length_b   1.000
_cell.length_c   1.000
_cell.angle_alpha   90.00
_cell.angle_beta   90.00
_cell.angle_gamma   90.00
#
_symmetry.space_group_name_H-M   'P 1'
#
loop_
_entity.id
_entity.type
_entity.pdbx_description
1 polymer ?
#
loop_
_entity_poly.entity_id
_entity_poly.type
_entity_poly.pdbx_seq_one_letter_code
_entity_poly.pdbx_strand_id
1 'polypeptide(L)'
;MKITTLRMTVILGVLSLMLVNSCVSQNSQFNPGGSNLPFLSAKGTKIVDEDGKTIILKGANFGSWLNKEMWMMDIKDDRIEDQYSLEKIFEDRFGKQERDNITEIFRENWITERDFRTVKSFGFNCIRVPFHYALLEDDEKPMQLKPNAFKWLDYVVNMAKMHNLYVIFDLHCAAGSQNEFDHSGRINWNKFWDDKAYWERTKWLWKQIADRYKNSPTVAGYQPINEPWGGELEDQAKIFDELYKAIREVDKKHLVISSAHFTGFDHFGDPKDNGWTNVCYSQNFYPGLFGGGASNIESHRGFFIWLDDFVVPKLEKIQTPFLVTEFNVVFNKAGSAQMMRRHFEEYARHDWAATMWSYKLVTSPGKKVTGGWWLITNTGEKITGGWWLVTNKGKLPKIDYLTASLDEIKDYYRSFSTMEYLVRDDLRQALSSTEKLPPLEPPAPLEPIKVAPANDEFKGWTITDIAGALKGGQKVHSDTAIDLYGGGADAWAYADQLRYVWKKVKGDFELSVTVDYFTFTDMYAKAGVMVRESLDPNSAIATSDILPDGNVEVLIRAKTGEHMASAMVMGTELPGINLKIVRKGKIIERYFSSGKMEWSKIDQVELPDLPEEVYAGIFCLSHDNNQLAKAVFRNIKLTKK
;
A
#
# COMPACT_ATOMS: atom_id res chain seq x y z
N MET A 1 -7.65 -12.16 -76.70
CA MET A 1 -7.38 -13.34 -75.86
C MET A 1 -5.89 -13.64 -75.96
N LYS A 2 -5.28 -14.04 -74.84
CA LYS A 2 -3.84 -14.20 -74.51
C LYS A 2 -3.02 -14.88 -75.63
N ILE A 3 -1.69 -14.76 -75.75
CA ILE A 3 -0.63 -15.14 -74.79
C ILE A 3 0.70 -14.52 -75.27
N THR A 4 1.51 -13.97 -74.37
CA THR A 4 2.86 -13.43 -74.61
C THR A 4 3.95 -14.41 -74.14
N THR A 5 5.11 -14.30 -74.76
CA THR A 5 6.12 -15.35 -74.92
C THR A 5 7.43 -15.04 -74.17
N LEU A 6 8.08 -16.13 -73.70
CA LEU A 6 9.53 -16.40 -73.51
C LEU A 6 10.42 -15.73 -72.41
N ARG A 7 10.89 -16.63 -71.51
CA ARG A 7 12.28 -17.01 -71.12
C ARG A 7 13.38 -15.96 -70.82
N MET A 8 13.74 -15.88 -69.52
CA MET A 8 14.98 -16.39 -68.88
C MET A 8 16.36 -15.78 -69.27
N THR A 9 17.04 -15.14 -68.30
CA THR A 9 18.52 -15.22 -68.04
C THR A 9 18.83 -14.72 -66.61
N VAL A 10 19.75 -15.41 -65.91
CA VAL A 10 20.27 -15.16 -64.55
C VAL A 10 21.63 -14.46 -64.64
N ILE A 11 21.90 -13.39 -63.85
CA ILE A 11 23.25 -12.98 -63.38
C ILE A 11 23.15 -12.24 -62.02
N LEU A 12 24.09 -12.56 -61.11
CA LEU A 12 24.35 -11.97 -59.77
C LEU A 12 24.68 -10.45 -59.78
N GLY A 13 24.41 -9.74 -58.67
CA GLY A 13 25.02 -8.43 -58.38
C GLY A 13 24.61 -7.76 -57.06
N VAL A 14 25.42 -7.99 -56.01
CA VAL A 14 25.98 -7.03 -55.01
C VAL A 14 25.11 -5.89 -54.40
N LEU A 15 25.10 -5.90 -53.05
CA LEU A 15 24.94 -4.82 -52.05
C LEU A 15 24.15 -3.54 -52.39
N SER A 16 23.17 -3.25 -51.55
CA SER A 16 23.08 -1.93 -50.90
C SER A 16 22.38 -2.06 -49.54
N LEU A 17 23.17 -1.92 -48.47
CA LEU A 17 22.70 -1.43 -47.18
C LEU A 17 22.04 -0.06 -47.42
N MET A 18 20.75 0.08 -47.13
CA MET A 18 20.17 1.40 -46.89
C MET A 18 19.92 1.55 -45.39
N LEU A 19 20.70 2.48 -44.84
CA LEU A 19 20.63 3.10 -43.54
C LEU A 19 19.18 3.37 -43.12
N VAL A 20 18.72 2.66 -42.09
CA VAL A 20 17.68 3.18 -41.19
C VAL A 20 18.43 3.98 -40.13
N ASN A 21 18.73 5.25 -40.44
CA ASN A 21 19.27 6.18 -39.46
C ASN A 21 18.32 7.37 -39.31
N SER A 22 17.95 7.59 -38.04
CA SER A 22 17.62 8.88 -37.43
C SER A 22 16.51 9.73 -38.07
N CYS A 23 15.31 9.63 -37.48
CA CYS A 23 14.44 10.79 -37.25
C CYS A 23 13.66 10.58 -35.94
N VAL A 24 14.35 10.72 -34.81
CA VAL A 24 13.73 11.21 -33.58
C VAL A 24 14.36 12.57 -33.29
N SER A 25 14.05 13.53 -34.15
CA SER A 25 14.14 14.94 -33.81
C SER A 25 12.95 15.65 -34.43
N GLN A 26 11.91 15.77 -33.63
CA GLN A 26 10.97 16.87 -33.73
C GLN A 26 10.28 16.98 -32.39
N ASN A 27 10.41 18.14 -31.76
CA ASN A 27 9.53 18.59 -30.69
C ASN A 27 8.10 18.22 -31.06
N SER A 28 7.54 17.19 -30.42
CA SER A 28 6.12 16.92 -30.51
C SER A 28 5.43 18.11 -29.86
N GLN A 29 4.95 19.06 -30.66
CA GLN A 29 4.08 20.11 -30.16
C GLN A 29 2.92 19.44 -29.43
N PHE A 30 2.78 19.74 -28.13
CA PHE A 30 1.64 19.31 -27.35
C PHE A 30 0.36 19.79 -28.06
N ASN A 31 -0.51 18.86 -28.46
CA ASN A 31 -1.75 19.18 -29.16
C ASN A 31 -2.95 18.96 -28.21
N PRO A 32 -3.50 20.03 -27.61
CA PRO A 32 -4.64 19.91 -26.69
C PRO A 32 -5.95 19.49 -27.38
N GLY A 33 -6.08 19.64 -28.71
CA GLY A 33 -7.33 19.35 -29.44
C GLY A 33 -7.44 17.91 -29.96
N GLY A 34 -8.62 17.29 -29.91
CA GLY A 34 -8.92 16.00 -30.54
C GLY A 34 -8.89 14.77 -29.61
N SER A 35 -9.12 14.94 -28.31
CA SER A 35 -9.42 13.82 -27.41
C SER A 35 -10.91 13.51 -27.48
N ASN A 36 -11.28 12.24 -27.53
CA ASN A 36 -12.68 11.80 -27.42
C ASN A 36 -13.15 11.70 -25.94
N LEU A 37 -12.26 12.00 -24.99
CA LEU A 37 -12.57 11.95 -23.56
C LEU A 37 -13.18 13.28 -23.10
N PRO A 38 -14.30 13.28 -22.37
CA PRO A 38 -14.85 14.48 -21.75
C PRO A 38 -14.01 14.91 -20.54
N PHE A 39 -14.12 16.20 -20.18
CA PHE A 39 -13.62 16.66 -18.89
C PHE A 39 -14.36 15.97 -17.73
N LEU A 40 -13.65 15.79 -16.61
CA LEU A 40 -14.20 15.18 -15.40
C LEU A 40 -14.38 16.21 -14.30
N SER A 41 -15.43 16.05 -13.50
CA SER A 41 -15.69 16.87 -12.33
C SER A 41 -16.25 16.09 -11.15
N ALA A 42 -16.05 16.62 -9.94
CA ALA A 42 -16.59 16.09 -8.69
C ALA A 42 -18.04 16.56 -8.48
N LYS A 43 -18.95 15.62 -8.19
CA LYS A 43 -20.34 15.90 -7.86
C LYS A 43 -20.82 14.95 -6.76
N GLY A 44 -20.93 15.48 -5.53
CA GLY A 44 -21.14 14.64 -4.35
C GLY A 44 -20.01 13.63 -4.21
N THR A 45 -20.32 12.37 -3.95
CA THR A 45 -19.34 11.28 -3.85
C THR A 45 -18.84 10.75 -5.20
N LYS A 46 -19.25 11.35 -6.33
CA LYS A 46 -19.00 10.80 -7.68
C LYS A 46 -18.05 11.66 -8.50
N ILE A 47 -17.31 11.02 -9.39
CA ILE A 47 -16.66 11.66 -10.54
C ILE A 47 -17.60 11.54 -11.74
N VAL A 48 -17.89 12.65 -12.41
CA VAL A 48 -18.83 12.71 -13.54
C VAL A 48 -18.20 13.40 -14.75
N ASP A 49 -18.67 13.06 -15.95
CA ASP A 49 -18.37 13.80 -17.18
C ASP A 49 -19.21 15.09 -17.31
N GLU A 50 -19.03 15.80 -18.42
CA GLU A 50 -19.73 17.06 -18.74
C GLU A 50 -21.25 16.92 -18.86
N ASP A 51 -21.75 15.71 -19.17
CA ASP A 51 -23.18 15.39 -19.22
C ASP A 51 -23.73 14.92 -17.86
N GLY A 52 -22.88 14.86 -16.83
CA GLY A 52 -23.24 14.43 -15.48
C GLY A 52 -23.32 12.91 -15.31
N LYS A 53 -22.82 12.14 -16.28
CA LYS A 53 -22.73 10.68 -16.17
C LYS A 53 -21.53 10.28 -15.33
N THR A 54 -21.73 9.35 -14.40
CA THR A 54 -20.65 8.83 -13.56
C THR A 54 -19.58 8.10 -14.37
N ILE A 55 -18.33 8.47 -14.12
CA ILE A 55 -17.14 7.86 -14.71
C ILE A 55 -16.32 7.19 -13.60
N ILE A 56 -16.27 5.86 -13.63
CA ILE A 56 -15.40 5.09 -12.73
C ILE A 56 -14.03 4.96 -13.37
N LEU A 57 -13.02 5.63 -12.81
CA LEU A 57 -11.64 5.49 -13.26
C LEU A 57 -11.06 4.19 -12.69
N LYS A 58 -10.75 3.25 -13.58
CA LYS A 58 -10.15 1.95 -13.29
C LYS A 58 -8.79 1.89 -13.98
N GLY A 59 -7.71 1.83 -13.22
CA GLY A 59 -6.37 1.97 -13.81
C GLY A 59 -5.25 1.22 -13.12
N ALA A 60 -4.05 1.51 -13.60
CA ALA A 60 -2.78 1.02 -13.05
C ALA A 60 -1.76 2.17 -12.99
N ASN A 61 -0.78 2.03 -12.11
CA ASN A 61 0.31 2.99 -11.96
C ASN A 61 1.46 2.67 -12.92
N PHE A 62 2.02 3.67 -13.58
CA PHE A 62 3.30 3.56 -14.29
C PHE A 62 4.48 3.76 -13.32
N GLY A 63 4.57 2.88 -12.32
CA GLY A 63 5.66 2.86 -11.34
C GLY A 63 7.01 2.54 -11.96
N SER A 64 8.06 2.97 -11.28
CA SER A 64 9.46 2.89 -11.73
C SER A 64 9.75 3.50 -13.11
N TRP A 65 8.91 4.43 -13.60
CA TRP A 65 9.17 5.11 -14.89
C TRP A 65 9.81 6.50 -14.72
N LEU A 66 9.03 7.50 -14.29
CA LEU A 66 9.48 8.89 -14.10
C LEU A 66 9.91 9.18 -12.66
N ASN A 67 9.72 8.19 -11.79
CA ASN A 67 10.32 7.99 -10.47
C ASN A 67 10.80 6.53 -10.44
N LYS A 68 11.96 6.20 -9.85
CA LYS A 68 12.51 4.84 -9.81
C LYS A 68 12.49 4.26 -8.40
N GLU A 69 11.87 3.09 -8.28
CA GLU A 69 12.01 2.22 -7.12
C GLU A 69 12.87 1.01 -7.46
N MET A 70 13.94 0.85 -6.68
CA MET A 70 15.02 -0.10 -6.95
C MET A 70 14.50 -1.55 -6.99
N TRP A 71 13.55 -1.87 -6.11
CA TRP A 71 12.98 -3.21 -6.00
C TRP A 71 12.22 -3.64 -7.28
N MET A 72 11.54 -2.72 -7.97
CA MET A 72 10.84 -3.02 -9.24
C MET A 72 11.81 -3.22 -10.42
N MET A 73 13.05 -2.76 -10.25
CA MET A 73 14.14 -2.89 -11.21
C MET A 73 15.03 -4.11 -10.95
N ASP A 74 14.66 -4.99 -10.00
CA ASP A 74 15.45 -6.12 -9.49
C ASP A 74 16.85 -5.70 -8.97
N ILE A 75 16.96 -4.47 -8.47
CA ILE A 75 18.16 -3.97 -7.80
C ILE A 75 18.07 -4.34 -6.32
N LYS A 76 19.07 -5.11 -5.85
CA LYS A 76 19.16 -5.66 -4.48
C LYS A 76 20.54 -5.43 -3.89
N ASP A 77 21.07 -4.24 -4.12
CA ASP A 77 22.39 -3.83 -3.67
C ASP A 77 22.22 -2.77 -2.59
N ASP A 78 22.68 -3.06 -1.37
CA ASP A 78 22.53 -2.16 -0.21
C ASP A 78 23.27 -0.82 -0.39
N ARG A 79 24.10 -0.68 -1.45
CA ARG A 79 24.75 0.59 -1.83
C ARG A 79 23.88 1.44 -2.77
N ILE A 80 22.78 0.88 -3.25
CA ILE A 80 21.83 1.48 -4.20
C ILE A 80 20.44 1.35 -3.60
N GLU A 81 20.18 2.18 -2.58
CA GLU A 81 18.97 2.09 -1.78
C GLU A 81 17.80 2.86 -2.41
N ASP A 82 18.10 3.83 -3.29
CA ASP A 82 17.11 4.75 -3.88
C ASP A 82 17.58 5.33 -5.24
N GLN A 83 16.73 6.16 -5.86
CA GLN A 83 17.08 6.82 -7.12
C GLN A 83 18.28 7.75 -6.98
N TYR A 84 18.40 8.47 -5.86
CA TYR A 84 19.52 9.39 -5.61
C TYR A 84 20.87 8.69 -5.62
N SER A 85 21.02 7.60 -4.86
CA SER A 85 22.24 6.80 -4.76
C SER A 85 22.62 6.16 -6.11
N LEU A 86 21.64 5.64 -6.87
CA LEU A 86 21.87 5.14 -8.23
C LEU A 86 22.41 6.22 -9.17
N GLU A 87 21.76 7.39 -9.19
CA GLU A 87 22.19 8.50 -10.04
C GLU A 87 23.52 9.09 -9.59
N LYS A 88 23.81 9.10 -8.28
CA LYS A 88 25.10 9.52 -7.75
C LYS A 88 26.23 8.60 -8.21
N ILE A 89 26.00 7.29 -8.24
CA ILE A 89 26.97 6.32 -8.81
C ILE A 89 27.24 6.62 -10.28
N PHE A 90 26.21 6.91 -11.09
CA PHE A 90 26.42 7.26 -12.49
C PHE A 90 27.18 8.57 -12.65
N GLU A 91 26.88 9.57 -11.84
CA GLU A 91 27.57 10.85 -11.86
C GLU A 91 29.04 10.70 -11.46
N ASP A 92 29.34 9.97 -10.39
CA ASP A 92 30.71 9.77 -9.91
C ASP A 92 31.55 8.94 -10.90
N ARG A 93 30.93 8.01 -11.63
CA ARG A 93 31.62 7.15 -12.60
C ARG A 93 31.76 7.76 -13.99
N PHE A 94 30.76 8.50 -14.46
CA PHE A 94 30.65 8.93 -15.86
C PHE A 94 30.39 10.43 -16.05
N GLY A 95 30.18 11.17 -14.97
CA GLY A 95 29.86 12.60 -14.99
C GLY A 95 28.37 12.88 -15.16
N LYS A 96 27.96 14.09 -14.77
CA LYS A 96 26.56 14.55 -14.75
C LYS A 96 25.84 14.40 -16.10
N GLN A 97 26.50 14.81 -17.19
CA GLN A 97 25.93 14.75 -18.54
C GLN A 97 25.59 13.31 -18.95
N GLU A 98 26.43 12.35 -18.55
CA GLU A 98 26.21 10.95 -18.89
C GLU A 98 25.21 10.28 -17.96
N ARG A 99 25.16 10.64 -16.67
CA ARG A 99 24.05 10.29 -15.77
C ARG A 99 22.70 10.68 -16.38
N ASP A 100 22.59 11.91 -16.89
CA ASP A 100 21.36 12.42 -17.50
C ASP A 100 20.99 11.60 -18.76
N ASN A 101 21.99 11.26 -19.59
CA ASN A 101 21.80 10.44 -20.79
C ASN A 101 21.36 9.00 -20.46
N ILE A 102 22.01 8.34 -19.49
CA ILE A 102 21.63 7.01 -18.99
C ILE A 102 20.18 7.02 -18.49
N THR A 103 19.82 8.07 -17.73
CA THR A 103 18.48 8.22 -17.17
C THR A 103 17.44 8.43 -18.28
N GLU A 104 17.79 9.14 -19.34
CA GLU A 104 16.91 9.33 -20.49
C GLU A 104 16.71 8.04 -21.29
N ILE A 105 17.79 7.27 -21.54
CA ILE A 105 17.70 5.95 -22.17
C ILE A 105 16.80 5.01 -21.37
N PHE A 106 16.86 5.07 -20.03
CA PHE A 106 15.92 4.32 -19.19
C PHE A 106 14.46 4.71 -19.47
N ARG A 107 14.13 6.01 -19.45
CA ARG A 107 12.76 6.49 -19.68
C ARG A 107 12.23 6.13 -21.07
N GLU A 108 13.08 6.18 -22.09
CA GLU A 108 12.77 5.79 -23.48
C GLU A 108 12.42 4.31 -23.64
N ASN A 109 12.90 3.46 -22.73
CA ASN A 109 12.78 2.02 -22.86
C ASN A 109 11.94 1.35 -21.76
N TRP A 110 11.64 2.03 -20.67
CA TRP A 110 10.79 1.49 -19.61
C TRP A 110 9.31 1.49 -20.00
N ILE A 111 8.76 2.60 -20.50
CA ILE A 111 7.38 2.69 -20.99
C ILE A 111 7.39 3.17 -22.44
N THR A 112 6.78 2.38 -23.30
CA THR A 112 6.64 2.56 -24.75
C THR A 112 5.16 2.48 -25.13
N GLU A 113 4.80 2.72 -26.39
CA GLU A 113 3.41 2.60 -26.85
C GLU A 113 2.79 1.21 -26.56
N ARG A 114 3.60 0.14 -26.54
CA ARG A 114 3.12 -1.22 -26.25
C ARG A 114 2.50 -1.34 -24.86
N ASP A 115 2.93 -0.50 -23.93
CA ASP A 115 2.48 -0.51 -22.55
C ASP A 115 1.06 0.06 -22.42
N PHE A 116 0.74 1.12 -23.17
CA PHE A 116 -0.62 1.67 -23.25
C PHE A 116 -1.61 0.67 -23.85
N ARG A 117 -1.22 -0.03 -24.93
CA ARG A 117 -2.02 -1.12 -25.50
C ARG A 117 -2.23 -2.26 -24.50
N THR A 118 -1.19 -2.59 -23.74
CA THR A 118 -1.26 -3.66 -22.74
C THR A 118 -2.19 -3.30 -21.60
N VAL A 119 -2.06 -2.11 -21.01
CA VAL A 119 -2.99 -1.57 -19.99
C VAL A 119 -4.43 -1.63 -20.48
N LYS A 120 -4.69 -1.19 -21.72
CA LYS A 120 -6.03 -1.28 -22.31
C LYS A 120 -6.57 -2.70 -22.38
N SER A 121 -5.72 -3.69 -22.63
CA SER A 121 -6.14 -5.09 -22.71
C SER A 121 -6.67 -5.66 -21.38
N PHE A 122 -6.41 -5.02 -20.24
CA PHE A 122 -6.99 -5.36 -18.93
C PHE A 122 -8.34 -4.66 -18.66
N GLY A 123 -8.85 -3.90 -19.62
CA GLY A 123 -10.10 -3.13 -19.48
C GLY A 123 -9.92 -1.82 -18.71
N PHE A 124 -8.69 -1.34 -18.52
CA PHE A 124 -8.42 -0.08 -17.84
C PHE A 124 -8.75 1.15 -18.70
N ASN A 125 -9.18 2.22 -18.05
CA ASN A 125 -9.49 3.51 -18.68
C ASN A 125 -8.64 4.67 -18.13
N CYS A 126 -7.75 4.41 -17.17
CA CYS A 126 -6.92 5.42 -16.52
C CYS A 126 -5.49 4.90 -16.29
N ILE A 127 -4.51 5.79 -16.33
CA ILE A 127 -3.14 5.57 -15.90
C ILE A 127 -2.78 6.64 -14.87
N ARG A 128 -2.25 6.25 -13.71
CA ARG A 128 -1.60 7.17 -12.77
C ARG A 128 -0.11 7.19 -13.04
N VAL A 129 0.47 8.39 -13.12
CA VAL A 129 1.86 8.63 -13.53
C VAL A 129 2.63 9.28 -12.39
N PRO A 130 3.28 8.48 -11.53
CA PRO A 130 4.25 8.95 -10.56
C PRO A 130 5.44 9.61 -11.27
N PHE A 131 5.78 10.84 -10.90
CA PHE A 131 6.95 11.53 -11.42
C PHE A 131 7.76 12.26 -10.35
N HIS A 132 9.06 12.33 -10.59
CA HIS A 132 10.00 13.05 -9.74
C HIS A 132 10.10 14.53 -10.18
N TYR A 133 10.12 15.49 -9.23
CA TYR A 133 10.13 16.94 -9.55
C TYR A 133 11.27 17.34 -10.51
N ALA A 134 12.46 16.76 -10.32
CA ALA A 134 13.65 16.97 -11.13
C ALA A 134 13.52 16.50 -12.59
N LEU A 135 12.40 15.88 -12.98
CA LEU A 135 12.04 15.70 -14.39
C LEU A 135 11.84 17.06 -15.09
N LEU A 136 11.25 18.02 -14.38
CA LEU A 136 10.87 19.33 -14.91
C LEU A 136 11.78 20.45 -14.43
N GLU A 137 12.06 20.50 -13.13
CA GLU A 137 12.84 21.57 -12.50
C GLU A 137 14.35 21.28 -12.54
N ASP A 138 15.16 22.32 -12.73
CA ASP A 138 16.62 22.27 -12.57
C ASP A 138 17.02 22.55 -11.12
N ASP A 139 17.63 21.59 -10.43
CA ASP A 139 18.09 21.77 -9.04
C ASP A 139 19.18 22.82 -8.88
N GLU A 140 19.99 23.06 -9.92
CA GLU A 140 21.00 24.13 -9.88
C GLU A 140 20.38 25.51 -10.04
N LYS A 141 19.13 25.57 -10.53
CA LYS A 141 18.38 26.80 -10.77
C LYS A 141 16.93 26.60 -10.32
N PRO A 142 16.68 26.56 -9.00
CA PRO A 142 15.33 26.35 -8.47
C PRO A 142 14.31 27.29 -9.11
N MET A 143 13.11 26.77 -9.35
CA MET A 143 12.03 27.43 -10.07
C MET A 143 12.38 27.81 -11.52
N GLN A 144 13.25 27.03 -12.16
CA GLN A 144 13.49 27.08 -13.60
C GLN A 144 13.23 25.71 -14.24
N LEU A 145 12.51 25.72 -15.36
CA LEU A 145 12.27 24.52 -16.15
C LEU A 145 13.54 24.11 -16.91
N LYS A 146 13.83 22.82 -16.93
CA LYS A 146 14.81 22.22 -17.83
C LYS A 146 14.37 22.41 -19.29
N PRO A 147 15.32 22.48 -20.26
CA PRO A 147 14.98 22.62 -21.68
C PRO A 147 14.00 21.55 -22.21
N ASN A 148 14.02 20.35 -21.64
CA ASN A 148 13.18 19.20 -22.00
C ASN A 148 12.12 18.87 -20.93
N ALA A 149 11.79 19.80 -20.02
CA ALA A 149 10.97 19.55 -18.83
C ALA A 149 9.68 18.76 -19.09
N PHE A 150 9.00 19.01 -20.20
CA PHE A 150 7.71 18.39 -20.50
C PHE A 150 7.76 17.18 -21.44
N LYS A 151 8.93 16.77 -21.95
CA LYS A 151 9.06 15.68 -22.95
C LYS A 151 8.23 14.45 -22.58
N TRP A 152 8.37 13.98 -21.34
CA TRP A 152 7.76 12.74 -20.88
C TRP A 152 6.29 12.88 -20.45
N LEU A 153 5.93 14.03 -19.86
CA LEU A 153 4.53 14.30 -19.52
C LEU A 153 3.68 14.53 -20.80
N ASP A 154 4.24 15.18 -21.83
CA ASP A 154 3.59 15.31 -23.14
C ASP A 154 3.42 13.95 -23.81
N TYR A 155 4.47 13.13 -23.77
CA TYR A 155 4.45 11.79 -24.35
C TYR A 155 3.34 10.94 -23.74
N VAL A 156 3.19 10.91 -22.41
CA VAL A 156 2.13 10.11 -21.78
C VAL A 156 0.74 10.64 -22.08
N VAL A 157 0.52 11.97 -22.14
CA VAL A 157 -0.79 12.54 -22.50
C VAL A 157 -1.13 12.23 -23.96
N ASN A 158 -0.18 12.36 -24.88
CA ASN A 158 -0.39 12.05 -26.29
C ASN A 158 -0.69 10.56 -26.50
N MET A 159 0.06 9.67 -25.86
CA MET A 159 -0.18 8.23 -25.92
C MET A 159 -1.52 7.84 -25.29
N ALA A 160 -1.82 8.36 -24.10
CA ALA A 160 -3.09 8.10 -23.44
C ALA A 160 -4.28 8.56 -24.27
N LYS A 161 -4.19 9.73 -24.91
CA LYS A 161 -5.19 10.24 -25.85
C LYS A 161 -5.40 9.31 -27.04
N MET A 162 -4.33 8.85 -27.70
CA MET A 162 -4.42 7.90 -28.83
C MET A 162 -5.07 6.57 -28.43
N HIS A 163 -4.93 6.19 -27.16
CA HIS A 163 -5.49 4.95 -26.62
C HIS A 163 -6.78 5.16 -25.83
N ASN A 164 -7.38 6.36 -25.80
CA ASN A 164 -8.59 6.66 -25.03
C ASN A 164 -8.47 6.29 -23.53
N LEU A 165 -7.38 6.74 -22.91
CA LEU A 165 -7.06 6.59 -21.49
C LEU A 165 -6.97 7.97 -20.83
N TYR A 166 -7.48 8.09 -19.61
CA TYR A 166 -7.21 9.22 -18.74
C TYR A 166 -5.82 9.13 -18.09
N VAL A 167 -5.25 10.28 -17.75
CA VAL A 167 -3.98 10.42 -17.03
C VAL A 167 -4.21 11.15 -15.71
N ILE A 168 -3.69 10.60 -14.61
CA ILE A 168 -3.53 11.30 -13.34
C ILE A 168 -2.04 11.57 -13.16
N PHE A 169 -1.67 12.83 -13.03
CA PHE A 169 -0.29 13.20 -12.69
C PHE A 169 -0.11 13.20 -11.18
N ASP A 170 0.92 12.51 -10.72
CA ASP A 170 1.23 12.33 -9.30
C ASP A 170 2.67 12.77 -9.03
N LEU A 171 2.82 13.88 -8.29
CA LEU A 171 4.15 14.32 -7.85
C LEU A 171 4.61 13.40 -6.72
N HIS A 172 5.34 12.37 -7.12
CA HIS A 172 5.72 11.28 -6.24
C HIS A 172 6.99 11.59 -5.43
N CYS A 173 7.82 12.50 -5.95
CA CYS A 173 9.02 12.99 -5.28
C CYS A 173 9.02 14.52 -5.35
N ALA A 174 8.67 15.19 -4.25
CA ALA A 174 8.78 16.64 -4.17
C ALA A 174 10.24 17.07 -3.96
N ALA A 175 10.57 18.31 -4.32
CA ALA A 175 11.87 18.87 -3.99
C ALA A 175 12.08 18.83 -2.47
N GLY A 176 13.21 18.30 -2.01
CA GLY A 176 13.46 18.11 -0.59
C GLY A 176 12.93 16.78 -0.01
N SER A 177 12.16 15.98 -0.75
CA SER A 177 11.52 14.73 -0.29
C SER A 177 10.55 14.95 0.89
N GLN A 178 9.33 14.44 0.72
CA GLN A 178 8.20 14.65 1.63
C GLN A 178 8.00 13.54 2.68
N ASN A 179 8.83 12.50 2.64
CA ASN A 179 8.84 11.42 3.62
C ASN A 179 10.25 10.80 3.69
N GLU A 180 10.45 9.74 4.48
CA GLU A 180 11.78 9.13 4.69
C GLU A 180 12.09 7.97 3.75
N PHE A 181 11.18 7.63 2.83
CA PHE A 181 11.23 6.39 2.06
C PHE A 181 11.87 6.56 0.68
N ASP A 182 12.34 5.45 0.12
CA ASP A 182 13.03 5.37 -1.17
C ASP A 182 12.20 5.90 -2.34
N HIS A 183 10.90 5.63 -2.32
CA HIS A 183 9.98 6.08 -3.37
C HIS A 183 9.83 7.61 -3.42
N SER A 184 10.19 8.37 -2.39
CA SER A 184 10.29 9.84 -2.45
C SER A 184 11.56 10.35 -3.14
N GLY A 185 12.39 9.45 -3.67
CA GLY A 185 13.61 9.73 -4.44
C GLY A 185 14.89 9.68 -3.61
N ARG A 186 14.80 9.86 -2.28
CA ARG A 186 15.96 9.79 -1.37
C ARG A 186 15.57 9.40 0.05
N ILE A 187 16.09 8.28 0.53
CA ILE A 187 15.87 7.78 1.89
C ILE A 187 16.44 8.75 2.93
N ASN A 188 15.75 8.89 4.07
CA ASN A 188 16.18 9.68 5.24
C ASN A 188 16.52 11.15 4.92
N TRP A 189 15.91 11.74 3.88
CA TRP A 189 16.13 13.13 3.51
C TRP A 189 15.08 14.06 4.11
N ASN A 190 13.78 13.83 3.84
CA ASN A 190 12.62 14.47 4.44
C ASN A 190 12.70 16.01 4.66
N LYS A 191 13.43 16.74 3.81
CA LYS A 191 13.70 18.19 3.93
C LYS A 191 12.55 19.07 3.48
N PHE A 192 11.53 18.51 2.83
CA PHE A 192 10.35 19.25 2.39
C PHE A 192 9.64 20.00 3.54
N TRP A 193 9.70 19.48 4.76
CA TRP A 193 9.03 20.05 5.94
C TRP A 193 9.89 21.08 6.70
N ASP A 194 11.21 20.94 6.60
CA ASP A 194 12.18 21.80 7.31
C ASP A 194 12.30 23.20 6.68
N ASP A 195 12.07 23.31 5.36
CA ASP A 195 12.31 24.55 4.60
C ASP A 195 11.14 24.87 3.66
N LYS A 196 10.46 25.99 3.94
CA LYS A 196 9.35 26.51 3.13
C LYS A 196 9.74 26.84 1.69
N ALA A 197 11.03 26.99 1.37
CA ALA A 197 11.47 27.12 -0.01
C ALA A 197 11.04 25.92 -0.87
N TYR A 198 10.98 24.71 -0.31
CA TYR A 198 10.50 23.53 -1.03
C TYR A 198 8.99 23.57 -1.31
N TRP A 199 8.21 24.21 -0.43
CA TRP A 199 6.78 24.44 -0.66
C TRP A 199 6.59 25.42 -1.83
N GLU A 200 7.38 26.51 -1.87
CA GLU A 200 7.36 27.47 -2.99
C GLU A 200 7.76 26.83 -4.32
N ARG A 201 8.82 26.01 -4.33
CA ARG A 201 9.25 25.25 -5.52
C ARG A 201 8.14 24.33 -6.03
N THR A 202 7.45 23.65 -5.11
CA THR A 202 6.37 22.73 -5.46
C THR A 202 5.13 23.46 -5.98
N LYS A 203 4.74 24.58 -5.37
CA LYS A 203 3.68 25.47 -5.89
C LYS A 203 4.01 26.00 -7.28
N TRP A 204 5.23 26.50 -7.47
CA TRP A 204 5.70 27.00 -8.75
C TRP A 204 5.63 25.91 -9.83
N LEU A 205 6.11 24.70 -9.52
CA LEU A 205 6.11 23.57 -10.44
C LEU A 205 4.69 23.19 -10.86
N TRP A 206 3.77 23.09 -9.90
CA TRP A 206 2.37 22.78 -10.19
C TRP A 206 1.68 23.84 -11.04
N LYS A 207 2.02 25.13 -10.88
CA LYS A 207 1.53 26.17 -11.79
C LYS A 207 2.00 25.93 -13.24
N GLN A 208 3.23 25.47 -13.46
CA GLN A 208 3.72 25.16 -14.81
C GLN A 208 2.98 23.96 -15.41
N ILE A 209 2.77 22.90 -14.62
CA ILE A 209 2.08 21.68 -15.06
C ILE A 209 0.62 21.98 -15.36
N ALA A 210 -0.09 22.61 -14.43
CA ALA A 210 -1.50 22.93 -14.57
C ALA A 210 -1.74 23.90 -15.73
N ASP A 211 -0.92 24.94 -15.89
CA ASP A 211 -1.06 25.87 -17.02
C ASP A 211 -0.92 25.18 -18.38
N ARG A 212 0.02 24.22 -18.48
CA ARG A 212 0.24 23.43 -19.70
C ARG A 212 -0.95 22.54 -20.04
N TYR A 213 -1.53 21.87 -19.05
CA TYR A 213 -2.52 20.82 -19.28
C TYR A 213 -3.98 21.24 -19.06
N LYS A 214 -4.27 22.47 -18.58
CA LYS A 214 -5.64 22.97 -18.28
C LYS A 214 -6.70 22.79 -19.36
N ASN A 215 -6.29 22.63 -20.62
CA ASN A 215 -7.19 22.44 -21.77
C ASN A 215 -7.22 21.01 -22.32
N SER A 216 -6.60 20.04 -21.65
CA SER A 216 -6.52 18.65 -22.11
C SER A 216 -7.39 17.73 -21.26
N PRO A 217 -8.60 17.34 -21.72
CA PRO A 217 -9.47 16.45 -20.96
C PRO A 217 -8.92 15.02 -20.83
N THR A 218 -7.85 14.68 -21.55
CA THR A 218 -7.09 13.45 -21.30
C THR A 218 -6.49 13.41 -19.90
N VAL A 219 -6.21 14.56 -19.29
CA VAL A 219 -5.80 14.62 -17.89
C VAL A 219 -7.07 14.58 -17.04
N ALA A 220 -7.19 13.60 -16.15
CA ALA A 220 -8.31 13.50 -15.21
C ALA A 220 -8.11 14.40 -13.99
N GLY A 221 -6.86 14.52 -13.52
CA GLY A 221 -6.55 15.29 -12.33
C GLY A 221 -5.08 15.32 -11.97
N TYR A 222 -4.80 16.08 -10.92
CA TYR A 222 -3.48 16.30 -10.34
C TYR A 222 -3.49 15.81 -8.90
N GLN A 223 -2.57 14.93 -8.53
CA GLN A 223 -2.26 14.59 -7.15
C GLN A 223 -1.01 15.39 -6.73
N PRO A 224 -1.16 16.50 -5.96
CA PRO A 224 -0.09 17.47 -5.80
C PRO A 224 1.14 16.96 -5.06
N ILE A 225 0.97 15.93 -4.23
CA ILE A 225 2.05 15.33 -3.45
C ILE A 225 1.63 13.91 -3.06
N ASN A 226 2.51 12.92 -3.26
CA ASN A 226 2.29 11.55 -2.81
C ASN A 226 2.74 11.35 -1.36
N GLU A 227 1.95 10.66 -0.54
CA GLU A 227 2.33 10.14 0.78
C GLU A 227 3.19 11.12 1.61
N PRO A 228 2.62 12.29 1.99
CA PRO A 228 3.32 13.34 2.72
C PRO A 228 3.54 12.98 4.21
N TRP A 229 3.93 11.74 4.49
CA TRP A 229 3.97 11.11 5.81
C TRP A 229 5.13 11.60 6.70
N GLY A 230 6.07 12.36 6.13
CA GLY A 230 7.17 12.95 6.90
C GLY A 230 6.81 14.22 7.66
N GLY A 231 5.60 14.76 7.47
CA GLY A 231 5.11 15.97 8.15
C GLY A 231 3.94 15.70 9.07
N GLU A 232 3.68 16.61 10.01
CA GLU A 232 2.52 16.55 10.88
C GLU A 232 1.21 16.71 10.09
N LEU A 233 0.11 16.11 10.57
CA LEU A 233 -1.19 16.14 9.89
C LEU A 233 -1.68 17.56 9.58
N GLU A 234 -1.40 18.52 10.47
CA GLU A 234 -1.76 19.93 10.27
C GLU A 234 -0.98 20.56 9.10
N ASP A 235 0.31 20.23 8.97
CA ASP A 235 1.14 20.74 7.88
C ASP A 235 0.80 20.06 6.55
N GLN A 236 0.40 18.78 6.57
CA GLN A 236 -0.15 18.08 5.40
C GLN A 236 -1.42 18.77 4.87
N ALA A 237 -2.34 19.16 5.76
CA ALA A 237 -3.54 19.92 5.37
C ALA A 237 -3.18 21.31 4.80
N LYS A 238 -2.27 22.04 5.46
CA LYS A 238 -1.82 23.38 5.01
C LYS A 238 -1.16 23.34 3.64
N ILE A 239 -0.23 22.42 3.40
CA ILE A 239 0.45 22.35 2.10
C ILE A 239 -0.52 21.92 1.00
N PHE A 240 -1.47 21.03 1.29
CA PHE A 240 -2.50 20.68 0.31
C PHE A 240 -3.36 21.89 -0.08
N ASP A 241 -3.78 22.71 0.87
CA ASP A 241 -4.50 23.97 0.60
C ASP A 241 -3.69 24.93 -0.29
N GLU A 242 -2.42 25.11 0.05
CA GLU A 242 -1.52 25.99 -0.69
C GLU A 242 -1.28 25.51 -2.14
N LEU A 243 -1.08 24.21 -2.34
CA LEU A 243 -0.95 23.61 -3.67
C LEU A 243 -2.26 23.66 -4.45
N TYR A 244 -3.39 23.41 -3.80
CA TYR A 244 -4.72 23.55 -4.38
C TYR A 244 -4.93 24.97 -4.92
N LYS A 245 -4.64 25.99 -4.10
CA LYS A 245 -4.75 27.40 -4.48
C LYS A 245 -3.83 27.74 -5.65
N ALA A 246 -2.57 27.31 -5.60
CA ALA A 246 -1.61 27.54 -6.67
C ALA A 246 -2.06 26.94 -8.01
N ILE A 247 -2.54 25.69 -8.01
CA ILE A 247 -3.12 25.05 -9.21
C ILE A 247 -4.34 25.85 -9.70
N ARG A 248 -5.23 26.22 -8.79
CA ARG A 248 -6.46 26.94 -9.12
C ARG A 248 -6.21 28.34 -9.65
N GLU A 249 -5.05 28.96 -9.45
CA GLU A 249 -4.72 30.23 -10.12
C GLU A 249 -4.73 30.10 -11.65
N VAL A 250 -4.35 28.94 -12.19
CA VAL A 250 -4.16 28.72 -13.64
C VAL A 250 -5.15 27.71 -14.24
N ASP A 251 -5.66 26.77 -13.44
CA ASP A 251 -6.55 25.71 -13.89
C ASP A 251 -7.79 25.56 -13.01
N LYS A 252 -8.95 25.82 -13.61
CA LYS A 252 -10.27 25.78 -12.96
C LYS A 252 -11.04 24.47 -13.19
N LYS A 253 -10.54 23.54 -14.01
CA LYS A 253 -11.30 22.42 -14.56
C LYS A 253 -10.88 21.05 -14.04
N HIS A 254 -9.59 20.78 -13.87
CA HIS A 254 -9.16 19.43 -13.47
C HIS A 254 -9.38 19.14 -11.99
N LEU A 255 -9.59 17.86 -11.66
CA LEU A 255 -9.62 17.39 -10.28
C LEU A 255 -8.29 17.69 -9.59
N VAL A 256 -8.34 18.17 -8.36
CA VAL A 256 -7.18 18.18 -7.46
C VAL A 256 -7.40 17.07 -6.43
N ILE A 257 -6.44 16.15 -6.35
CA ILE A 257 -6.57 14.88 -5.64
C ILE A 257 -5.67 14.96 -4.40
N SER A 258 -6.22 14.88 -3.19
CA SER A 258 -5.40 14.85 -1.97
C SER A 258 -4.60 13.55 -1.87
N SER A 259 -3.64 13.47 -0.95
CA SER A 259 -2.99 12.21 -0.58
C SER A 259 -3.11 12.05 0.91
N ALA A 260 -3.93 11.11 1.38
CA ALA A 260 -4.09 10.88 2.80
C ALA A 260 -2.82 10.38 3.47
N HIS A 261 -2.74 10.67 4.77
CA HIS A 261 -1.86 9.97 5.69
C HIS A 261 -2.30 8.51 5.83
N PHE A 262 -1.41 7.61 6.27
CA PHE A 262 -1.78 6.20 6.50
C PHE A 262 -2.88 6.03 7.56
N THR A 263 -3.08 7.03 8.45
CA THR A 263 -4.18 7.07 9.43
C THR A 263 -5.51 7.59 8.86
N GLY A 264 -5.55 8.05 7.61
CA GLY A 264 -6.75 8.55 6.94
C GLY A 264 -6.70 10.02 6.53
N PHE A 265 -7.82 10.49 5.97
CA PHE A 265 -7.98 11.82 5.36
C PHE A 265 -8.69 12.85 6.26
N ASP A 266 -9.02 12.51 7.50
CA ASP A 266 -9.86 13.35 8.38
C ASP A 266 -9.27 14.76 8.60
N HIS A 267 -7.94 14.88 8.60
CA HIS A 267 -7.23 16.15 8.79
C HIS A 267 -7.46 17.18 7.68
N PHE A 268 -7.97 16.78 6.51
CA PHE A 268 -8.36 17.71 5.45
C PHE A 268 -9.73 18.37 5.70
N GLY A 269 -10.57 17.82 6.57
CA GLY A 269 -11.90 18.35 6.89
C GLY A 269 -12.92 18.23 5.74
N ASP A 270 -14.02 19.00 5.82
CA ASP A 270 -14.97 19.16 4.71
C ASP A 270 -14.36 20.13 3.68
N PRO A 271 -14.24 19.76 2.39
CA PRO A 271 -13.74 20.66 1.35
C PRO A 271 -14.41 22.04 1.30
N LYS A 272 -15.69 22.13 1.65
CA LYS A 272 -16.45 23.40 1.61
C LYS A 272 -15.91 24.41 2.60
N ASP A 273 -15.42 23.95 3.75
CA ASP A 273 -14.87 24.83 4.80
C ASP A 273 -13.57 25.51 4.34
N ASN A 274 -12.86 24.89 3.41
CA ASN A 274 -11.65 25.43 2.79
C ASN A 274 -11.91 26.13 1.44
N GLY A 275 -13.17 26.19 0.99
CA GLY A 275 -13.54 26.72 -0.33
C GLY A 275 -13.05 25.87 -1.51
N TRP A 276 -12.69 24.61 -1.27
CA TRP A 276 -12.22 23.72 -2.31
C TRP A 276 -13.39 23.21 -3.15
N THR A 277 -13.24 23.38 -4.46
CA THR A 277 -14.12 22.84 -5.49
C THR A 277 -13.35 21.89 -6.40
N ASN A 278 -14.09 20.91 -6.95
CA ASN A 278 -13.55 19.90 -7.85
C ASN A 278 -12.33 19.18 -7.26
N VAL A 279 -12.49 18.71 -6.02
CA VAL A 279 -11.48 18.01 -5.24
C VAL A 279 -11.89 16.54 -5.08
N CYS A 280 -10.91 15.65 -5.03
CA CYS A 280 -11.10 14.24 -4.73
C CYS A 280 -10.19 13.88 -3.55
N TYR A 281 -10.71 13.17 -2.56
CA TYR A 281 -9.83 12.60 -1.53
C TYR A 281 -9.23 11.29 -2.02
N SER A 282 -8.05 10.94 -1.52
CA SER A 282 -7.43 9.66 -1.85
C SER A 282 -6.76 9.01 -0.65
N GLN A 283 -6.63 7.69 -0.69
CA GLN A 283 -5.84 6.91 0.25
C GLN A 283 -5.28 5.67 -0.44
N ASN A 284 -4.08 5.27 -0.01
CA ASN A 284 -3.48 4.01 -0.42
C ASN A 284 -3.94 2.89 0.52
N PHE A 285 -4.39 1.78 -0.06
CA PHE A 285 -4.87 0.62 0.70
C PHE A 285 -4.13 -0.64 0.28
N TYR A 286 -3.53 -1.30 1.26
CA TYR A 286 -2.84 -2.55 1.06
C TYR A 286 -3.46 -3.63 1.95
N PRO A 287 -4.72 -4.04 1.77
CA PRO A 287 -5.30 -5.09 2.60
C PRO A 287 -4.58 -6.42 2.36
N GLY A 288 -4.42 -7.19 3.42
CA GLY A 288 -3.52 -8.34 3.46
C GLY A 288 -2.04 -7.95 3.44
N LEU A 289 -1.74 -6.64 3.55
CA LEU A 289 -0.43 -6.06 3.33
C LEU A 289 -0.07 -4.82 4.23
N PHE A 290 1.19 -4.54 4.60
CA PHE A 290 1.69 -3.30 5.22
C PHE A 290 0.84 -2.73 6.37
N GLY A 291 0.22 -3.56 7.20
CA GLY A 291 -0.74 -3.10 8.23
C GLY A 291 -2.14 -3.64 8.04
N GLY A 292 -2.52 -3.99 6.82
CA GLY A 292 -3.86 -4.40 6.43
C GLY A 292 -4.20 -5.87 6.71
N GLY A 293 -3.53 -6.53 7.65
CA GLY A 293 -3.79 -7.92 8.02
C GLY A 293 -3.09 -8.99 7.20
N ALA A 294 -3.42 -10.24 7.50
CA ALA A 294 -2.89 -11.41 6.81
C ALA A 294 -3.38 -11.46 5.35
N SER A 295 -2.55 -11.89 4.40
CA SER A 295 -2.96 -12.00 3.00
C SER A 295 -3.82 -13.25 2.75
N ASN A 296 -5.00 -13.30 3.36
CA ASN A 296 -6.00 -14.34 3.24
C ASN A 296 -7.38 -13.73 2.99
N ILE A 297 -8.34 -14.56 2.58
CA ILE A 297 -9.69 -14.13 2.21
C ILE A 297 -10.40 -13.37 3.35
N GLU A 298 -10.15 -13.76 4.60
CA GLU A 298 -10.80 -13.20 5.78
C GLU A 298 -10.40 -11.74 6.01
N SER A 299 -9.11 -11.41 5.90
CA SER A 299 -8.65 -10.03 6.01
C SER A 299 -9.22 -9.13 4.91
N HIS A 300 -9.36 -9.64 3.68
CA HIS A 300 -9.99 -8.88 2.59
C HIS A 300 -11.49 -8.68 2.83
N ARG A 301 -12.20 -9.68 3.37
CA ARG A 301 -13.61 -9.52 3.76
C ARG A 301 -13.76 -8.49 4.89
N GLY A 302 -12.94 -8.60 5.93
CA GLY A 302 -12.92 -7.64 7.04
C GLY A 302 -12.62 -6.23 6.57
N PHE A 303 -11.70 -6.06 5.61
CA PHE A 303 -11.42 -4.77 5.01
C PHE A 303 -12.62 -4.16 4.28
N PHE A 304 -13.41 -4.95 3.54
CA PHE A 304 -14.63 -4.44 2.89
C PHE A 304 -15.68 -3.97 3.89
N ILE A 305 -15.87 -4.73 4.97
CA ILE A 305 -16.75 -4.32 6.08
C ILE A 305 -16.23 -3.01 6.70
N TRP A 306 -14.92 -2.92 6.94
CA TRP A 306 -14.30 -1.71 7.48
C TRP A 306 -14.48 -0.48 6.57
N LEU A 307 -14.43 -0.65 5.24
CA LEU A 307 -14.73 0.45 4.32
C LEU A 307 -16.16 0.95 4.50
N ASP A 308 -17.14 0.04 4.55
CA ASP A 308 -18.55 0.37 4.72
C ASP A 308 -18.83 1.04 6.06
N ASP A 309 -18.19 0.58 7.14
CA ASP A 309 -18.44 1.08 8.49
C ASP A 309 -17.72 2.41 8.79
N PHE A 310 -16.52 2.62 8.23
CA PHE A 310 -15.64 3.71 8.65
C PHE A 310 -15.25 4.70 7.57
N VAL A 311 -15.19 4.30 6.29
CA VAL A 311 -14.71 5.17 5.21
C VAL A 311 -15.87 5.77 4.42
N VAL A 312 -16.82 4.94 4.00
CA VAL A 312 -18.00 5.36 3.22
C VAL A 312 -18.81 6.44 3.95
N PRO A 313 -19.17 6.29 5.26
CA PRO A 313 -20.01 7.28 5.94
C PRO A 313 -19.30 8.64 6.08
N LYS A 314 -17.96 8.65 6.18
CA LYS A 314 -17.18 9.88 6.23
C LYS A 314 -17.27 10.65 4.91
N LEU A 315 -17.08 9.95 3.78
CA LEU A 315 -17.16 10.54 2.44
C LEU A 315 -18.58 11.00 2.09
N GLU A 316 -19.59 10.24 2.47
CA GLU A 316 -21.00 10.65 2.34
C GLU A 316 -21.30 11.90 3.17
N LYS A 317 -20.74 12.03 4.38
CA LYS A 317 -20.91 13.22 5.21
C LYS A 317 -20.35 14.48 4.55
N ILE A 318 -19.13 14.40 3.99
CA ILE A 318 -18.46 15.56 3.37
C ILE A 318 -18.80 15.74 1.88
N GLN A 319 -19.52 14.79 1.27
CA GLN A 319 -19.96 14.81 -0.13
C GLN A 319 -18.79 14.96 -1.13
N THR A 320 -17.76 14.11 -0.97
CA THR A 320 -16.50 14.20 -1.72
C THR A 320 -16.20 12.88 -2.43
N PRO A 321 -15.80 12.88 -3.72
CA PRO A 321 -15.40 11.65 -4.40
C PRO A 321 -14.08 11.13 -3.86
N PHE A 322 -13.84 9.84 -4.12
CA PHE A 322 -12.69 9.15 -3.58
C PHE A 322 -11.92 8.36 -4.65
N LEU A 323 -10.60 8.35 -4.51
CA LEU A 323 -9.68 7.61 -5.36
C LEU A 323 -8.79 6.72 -4.49
N VAL A 324 -8.79 5.42 -4.74
CA VAL A 324 -7.75 4.52 -4.21
C VAL A 324 -6.55 4.62 -5.13
N THR A 325 -5.60 5.51 -4.81
CA THR A 325 -4.44 5.81 -5.68
C THR A 325 -3.48 4.64 -5.81
N GLU A 326 -3.37 3.81 -4.78
CA GLU A 326 -2.58 2.60 -4.81
C GLU A 326 -3.23 1.48 -4.00
N PHE A 327 -3.25 0.29 -4.59
CA PHE A 327 -3.56 -0.95 -3.88
C PHE A 327 -2.99 -2.17 -4.62
N ASN A 328 -2.74 -3.25 -3.90
CA ASN A 328 -2.51 -4.57 -4.48
C ASN A 328 -2.96 -5.69 -3.56
N VAL A 329 -3.45 -6.79 -4.13
CA VAL A 329 -4.08 -7.90 -3.37
C VAL A 329 -3.86 -9.27 -4.02
N VAL A 330 -2.99 -9.38 -5.02
CA VAL A 330 -2.90 -10.60 -5.85
C VAL A 330 -2.03 -11.68 -5.17
N PHE A 331 -2.55 -12.28 -4.10
CA PHE A 331 -1.94 -13.44 -3.44
C PHE A 331 -2.77 -14.69 -3.69
N ASN A 332 -2.13 -15.80 -4.05
CA ASN A 332 -2.86 -17.05 -4.32
C ASN A 332 -3.72 -17.49 -3.13
N LYS A 333 -3.19 -17.39 -1.90
CA LYS A 333 -3.91 -17.67 -0.65
C LYS A 333 -5.04 -16.67 -0.34
N ALA A 334 -5.04 -15.50 -0.97
CA ALA A 334 -6.06 -14.48 -0.82
C ALA A 334 -7.11 -14.48 -1.96
N GLY A 335 -7.07 -15.45 -2.89
CA GLY A 335 -7.98 -15.52 -4.03
C GLY A 335 -7.42 -14.95 -5.35
N SER A 336 -6.15 -14.57 -5.38
CA SER A 336 -5.39 -14.21 -6.60
C SER A 336 -6.09 -13.13 -7.46
N ALA A 337 -6.09 -13.30 -8.78
CA ALA A 337 -6.70 -12.42 -9.77
C ALA A 337 -8.17 -12.07 -9.47
N GLN A 338 -8.95 -13.03 -8.94
CA GLN A 338 -10.35 -12.79 -8.61
C GLN A 338 -10.48 -11.82 -7.43
N MET A 339 -9.56 -11.86 -6.45
CA MET A 339 -9.56 -10.89 -5.36
C MET A 339 -9.28 -9.47 -5.85
N MET A 340 -8.32 -9.29 -6.77
CA MET A 340 -8.09 -7.98 -7.40
C MET A 340 -9.32 -7.47 -8.14
N ARG A 341 -10.02 -8.35 -8.86
CA ARG A 341 -11.30 -8.01 -9.49
C ARG A 341 -12.34 -7.57 -8.45
N ARG A 342 -12.47 -8.28 -7.32
CA ARG A 342 -13.38 -7.91 -6.22
C ARG A 342 -13.10 -6.52 -5.69
N HIS A 343 -11.84 -6.17 -5.44
CA HIS A 343 -11.48 -4.82 -4.98
C HIS A 343 -11.91 -3.74 -6.00
N PHE A 344 -11.66 -3.93 -7.29
CA PHE A 344 -12.15 -2.99 -8.31
C PHE A 344 -13.69 -2.89 -8.35
N GLU A 345 -14.39 -4.01 -8.23
CA GLU A 345 -15.87 -4.01 -8.20
C GLU A 345 -16.40 -3.35 -6.92
N GLU A 346 -15.74 -3.57 -5.79
CA GLU A 346 -16.11 -3.00 -4.50
C GLU A 346 -15.88 -1.48 -4.47
N TYR A 347 -14.74 -1.00 -4.95
CA TYR A 347 -14.52 0.44 -5.11
C TYR A 347 -15.52 1.05 -6.09
N ALA A 348 -15.80 0.38 -7.21
CA ALA A 348 -16.80 0.85 -8.17
C ALA A 348 -18.24 0.87 -7.59
N ARG A 349 -18.59 -0.06 -6.69
CA ARG A 349 -19.87 -0.08 -5.97
C ARG A 349 -20.11 1.20 -5.18
N HIS A 350 -19.05 1.82 -4.70
CA HIS A 350 -19.05 3.08 -3.96
C HIS A 350 -18.84 4.32 -4.83
N ASP A 351 -18.87 4.18 -6.16
CA ASP A 351 -18.52 5.21 -7.14
C ASP A 351 -17.06 5.70 -7.05
N TRP A 352 -16.17 4.94 -6.43
CA TRP A 352 -14.76 5.32 -6.26
C TRP A 352 -13.92 4.96 -7.48
N ALA A 353 -12.95 5.82 -7.75
CA ALA A 353 -11.88 5.53 -8.67
C ALA A 353 -10.81 4.65 -8.00
N ALA A 354 -10.05 3.88 -8.78
CA ALA A 354 -8.95 3.08 -8.24
C ALA A 354 -7.84 2.80 -9.26
N THR A 355 -6.59 2.84 -8.78
CA THR A 355 -5.40 2.48 -9.56
C THR A 355 -4.56 1.46 -8.81
N MET A 356 -4.32 0.29 -9.41
CA MET A 356 -3.48 -0.74 -8.77
C MET A 356 -2.00 -0.37 -8.83
N TRP A 357 -1.24 -0.74 -7.81
CA TRP A 357 0.21 -0.64 -7.76
C TRP A 357 0.84 -2.01 -8.04
N SER A 358 1.51 -2.27 -9.15
CA SER A 358 1.85 -1.35 -10.25
C SER A 358 1.73 -2.04 -11.61
N TYR A 359 2.03 -1.36 -12.72
CA TYR A 359 1.90 -1.92 -14.07
C TYR A 359 3.00 -2.94 -14.40
N LYS A 360 4.27 -2.55 -14.28
CA LYS A 360 5.43 -3.29 -14.81
C LYS A 360 6.52 -3.41 -13.77
N LEU A 361 7.17 -4.57 -13.73
CA LEU A 361 8.47 -4.73 -13.08
C LEU A 361 9.34 -5.77 -13.75
N VAL A 362 10.62 -5.81 -13.43
CA VAL A 362 11.55 -6.84 -13.91
C VAL A 362 11.96 -7.80 -12.79
N THR A 363 12.24 -9.05 -13.15
CA THR A 363 12.64 -10.12 -12.24
C THR A 363 13.78 -10.94 -12.83
N SER A 364 14.58 -11.58 -11.97
CA SER A 364 15.49 -12.67 -12.34
C SER A 364 14.75 -14.02 -12.42
N PRO A 365 14.41 -14.57 -13.61
CA PRO A 365 13.63 -15.80 -13.74
C PRO A 365 14.41 -17.03 -13.28
N GLY A 366 13.69 -18.08 -12.85
CA GLY A 366 14.26 -19.38 -12.52
C GLY A 366 14.64 -19.64 -11.05
N LYS A 367 14.44 -18.68 -10.14
CA LYS A 367 14.46 -18.97 -8.70
C LYS A 367 13.07 -19.35 -8.20
N LYS A 368 12.94 -20.52 -7.56
CA LYS A 368 11.89 -20.72 -6.54
C LYS A 368 12.22 -19.76 -5.41
N VAL A 369 11.37 -18.76 -5.17
CA VAL A 369 11.56 -17.85 -4.04
C VAL A 369 10.39 -18.05 -3.09
N THR A 370 10.72 -18.50 -1.89
CA THR A 370 9.78 -18.78 -0.79
C THR A 370 10.06 -17.82 0.36
N GLY A 371 9.03 -17.13 0.87
CA GLY A 371 9.05 -16.47 2.19
C GLY A 371 9.32 -14.96 2.26
N GLY A 372 8.42 -14.11 1.73
CA GLY A 372 8.53 -12.65 1.76
C GLY A 372 7.45 -11.95 0.94
N TRP A 373 7.15 -10.71 1.30
CA TRP A 373 6.13 -9.82 0.70
C TRP A 373 6.31 -9.52 -0.80
N TRP A 374 7.53 -9.77 -1.29
CA TRP A 374 8.06 -9.52 -2.63
C TRP A 374 8.00 -10.74 -3.57
N LEU A 375 7.43 -11.88 -3.18
CA LEU A 375 7.87 -13.15 -3.76
C LEU A 375 6.83 -13.89 -4.60
N ILE A 376 6.94 -13.74 -5.92
CA ILE A 376 6.43 -14.73 -6.88
C ILE A 376 7.49 -15.15 -7.88
N THR A 377 7.48 -16.45 -8.15
CA THR A 377 8.33 -17.13 -9.13
C THR A 377 7.83 -16.91 -10.55
N ASN A 378 8.67 -16.38 -11.44
CA ASN A 378 8.54 -16.64 -12.87
C ASN A 378 9.23 -18.00 -13.14
N THR A 379 8.48 -19.10 -13.17
CA THR A 379 9.00 -20.43 -13.56
C THR A 379 8.98 -20.63 -15.08
N GLY A 380 9.12 -19.56 -15.86
CA GLY A 380 9.26 -19.63 -17.32
C GLY A 380 7.95 -19.74 -18.10
N GLU A 381 6.82 -20.06 -17.46
CA GLU A 381 5.54 -20.27 -18.16
C GLU A 381 4.30 -19.64 -17.50
N LYS A 382 4.31 -19.35 -16.19
CA LYS A 382 3.17 -18.76 -15.46
C LYS A 382 3.65 -17.83 -14.35
N ILE A 383 2.89 -16.75 -14.12
CA ILE A 383 3.05 -15.87 -12.96
C ILE A 383 1.98 -16.25 -11.93
N THR A 384 2.36 -16.72 -10.74
CA THR A 384 1.41 -17.17 -9.70
C THR A 384 1.46 -16.28 -8.45
N GLY A 385 0.60 -15.26 -8.35
CA GLY A 385 0.63 -14.16 -7.35
C GLY A 385 1.51 -12.97 -7.80
N GLY A 386 1.36 -11.76 -7.26
CA GLY A 386 2.29 -10.63 -7.50
C GLY A 386 1.70 -9.28 -7.89
N TRP A 387 2.51 -8.24 -7.70
CA TRP A 387 2.08 -6.83 -7.70
C TRP A 387 1.86 -6.20 -9.09
N TRP A 388 2.21 -6.89 -10.17
CA TRP A 388 2.34 -6.29 -11.50
C TRP A 388 1.47 -6.95 -12.55
N LEU A 389 1.24 -6.26 -13.68
CA LEU A 389 0.56 -6.82 -14.86
C LEU A 389 1.51 -7.53 -15.81
N VAL A 390 2.74 -7.02 -15.93
CA VAL A 390 3.75 -7.53 -16.86
C VAL A 390 5.13 -7.61 -16.23
N THR A 391 5.89 -8.61 -16.66
CA THR A 391 7.33 -8.74 -16.35
C THR A 391 8.09 -9.34 -17.53
N ASN A 392 9.42 -9.40 -17.46
CA ASN A 392 10.23 -10.06 -18.47
C ASN A 392 9.94 -11.58 -18.50
N LYS A 393 9.66 -12.14 -19.69
CA LYS A 393 9.48 -13.58 -19.88
C LYS A 393 10.80 -14.34 -19.79
N GLY A 394 11.80 -13.86 -20.52
CA GLY A 394 13.15 -14.41 -20.54
C GLY A 394 14.02 -13.86 -19.41
N LYS A 395 15.15 -14.53 -19.14
CA LYS A 395 16.13 -14.07 -18.16
C LYS A 395 16.82 -12.80 -18.66
N LEU A 396 16.82 -11.76 -17.81
CA LEU A 396 17.60 -10.56 -18.04
C LEU A 396 19.06 -10.79 -17.57
N PRO A 397 20.05 -10.14 -18.23
CA PRO A 397 21.42 -10.20 -17.75
C PRO A 397 21.51 -9.54 -16.38
N LYS A 398 22.38 -10.08 -15.49
CA LYS A 398 22.68 -9.43 -14.22
C LYS A 398 23.63 -8.27 -14.49
N ILE A 399 23.29 -7.07 -14.04
CA ILE A 399 24.16 -5.91 -14.11
C ILE A 399 24.66 -5.53 -12.72
N ASP A 400 25.94 -5.20 -12.62
CA ASP A 400 26.53 -4.58 -11.43
C ASP A 400 26.79 -3.11 -11.76
N TYR A 401 25.95 -2.23 -11.24
CA TYR A 401 26.00 -0.80 -11.56
C TYR A 401 27.27 -0.09 -11.06
N LEU A 402 28.08 -0.74 -10.22
CA LEU A 402 29.35 -0.19 -9.73
C LEU A 402 30.52 -0.51 -10.64
N THR A 403 30.45 -1.62 -11.40
CA THR A 403 31.57 -2.07 -12.23
C THR A 403 31.25 -2.14 -13.72
N ALA A 404 29.98 -2.33 -14.10
CA ALA A 404 29.57 -2.42 -15.51
C ALA A 404 29.98 -1.15 -16.28
N SER A 405 30.46 -1.34 -17.51
CA SER A 405 30.78 -0.26 -18.43
C SER A 405 29.54 0.56 -18.77
N LEU A 406 29.77 1.78 -19.27
CA LEU A 406 28.71 2.67 -19.71
C LEU A 406 27.81 2.02 -20.77
N ASP A 407 28.39 1.32 -21.74
CA ASP A 407 27.64 0.67 -22.82
C ASP A 407 26.82 -0.52 -22.31
N GLU A 408 27.35 -1.31 -21.37
CA GLU A 408 26.57 -2.38 -20.73
C GLU A 408 25.33 -1.85 -20.00
N ILE A 409 25.44 -0.70 -19.31
CA ILE A 409 24.30 -0.05 -18.64
C ILE A 409 23.27 0.43 -19.66
N LYS A 410 23.72 1.11 -20.73
CA LYS A 410 22.83 1.60 -21.78
C LYS A 410 22.11 0.48 -22.51
N ASP A 411 22.83 -0.58 -22.88
CA ASP A 411 22.26 -1.72 -23.58
C ASP A 411 21.29 -2.50 -22.69
N TYR A 412 21.59 -2.60 -21.39
CA TYR A 412 20.64 -3.15 -20.42
C TYR A 412 19.33 -2.36 -20.39
N TYR A 413 19.39 -1.03 -20.31
CA TYR A 413 18.18 -0.20 -20.34
C TYR A 413 17.45 -0.26 -21.68
N ARG A 414 18.15 -0.26 -22.82
CA ARG A 414 17.55 -0.46 -24.15
C ARG A 414 16.81 -1.80 -24.26
N SER A 415 17.26 -2.83 -23.56
CA SER A 415 16.58 -4.12 -23.57
C SER A 415 15.13 -4.05 -23.04
N PHE A 416 14.79 -3.07 -22.21
CA PHE A 416 13.45 -2.97 -21.62
C PHE A 416 12.33 -2.65 -22.61
N SER A 417 12.64 -2.09 -23.79
CA SER A 417 11.67 -1.83 -24.87
C SER A 417 11.47 -3.02 -25.80
N THR A 418 12.44 -3.93 -25.85
CA THR A 418 12.46 -5.07 -26.78
C THR A 418 12.26 -6.41 -26.08
N MET A 419 12.46 -6.50 -24.76
CA MET A 419 12.24 -7.72 -24.00
C MET A 419 10.81 -8.21 -24.17
N GLU A 420 10.66 -9.53 -24.31
CA GLU A 420 9.35 -10.18 -24.38
C GLU A 420 8.69 -10.13 -22.99
N TYR A 421 7.40 -9.76 -22.96
CA TYR A 421 6.62 -9.74 -21.73
C TYR A 421 5.98 -11.09 -21.44
N LEU A 422 6.05 -11.48 -20.18
CA LEU A 422 5.09 -12.38 -19.59
C LEU A 422 3.96 -11.54 -19.00
N VAL A 423 2.75 -11.75 -19.51
CA VAL A 423 1.54 -11.00 -19.15
C VAL A 423 0.69 -11.82 -18.16
N ARG A 424 0.06 -11.14 -17.20
CA ARG A 424 -0.88 -11.74 -16.24
C ARG A 424 -2.24 -12.06 -16.86
N ASP A 425 -2.30 -13.14 -17.62
CA ASP A 425 -3.51 -13.53 -18.35
C ASP A 425 -4.68 -13.91 -17.43
N ASP A 426 -4.41 -14.52 -16.28
CA ASP A 426 -5.41 -14.82 -15.26
C ASP A 426 -6.09 -13.54 -14.73
N LEU A 427 -5.29 -12.51 -14.42
CA LEU A 427 -5.80 -11.21 -14.02
C LEU A 427 -6.52 -10.48 -15.15
N ARG A 428 -5.99 -10.55 -16.37
CA ARG A 428 -6.62 -9.96 -17.55
C ARG A 428 -7.99 -10.56 -17.80
N GLN A 429 -8.12 -11.88 -17.71
CA GLN A 429 -9.39 -12.60 -17.84
C GLN A 429 -10.34 -12.26 -16.69
N ALA A 430 -9.87 -12.24 -15.44
CA ALA A 430 -10.71 -11.85 -14.31
C ALA A 430 -11.26 -10.43 -14.49
N LEU A 431 -10.42 -9.43 -14.78
CA LEU A 431 -10.84 -8.04 -14.90
C LEU A 431 -11.72 -7.72 -16.12
N SER A 432 -11.71 -8.57 -17.14
CA SER A 432 -12.54 -8.45 -18.35
C SER A 432 -13.79 -9.33 -18.33
N SER A 433 -13.92 -10.21 -17.33
CA SER A 433 -15.08 -11.09 -17.21
C SER A 433 -16.34 -10.29 -16.85
N THR A 434 -17.46 -10.68 -17.46
CA THR A 434 -18.81 -10.18 -17.15
C THR A 434 -19.55 -11.10 -16.19
N GLU A 435 -18.98 -12.26 -15.85
CA GLU A 435 -19.59 -13.21 -14.92
C GLU A 435 -19.66 -12.60 -13.53
N LYS A 436 -20.82 -12.66 -12.88
CA LYS A 436 -20.96 -12.15 -11.52
C LYS A 436 -20.07 -12.96 -10.56
N LEU A 437 -19.25 -12.27 -9.78
CA LEU A 437 -18.48 -12.93 -8.72
C LEU A 437 -19.42 -13.46 -7.63
N PRO A 438 -19.22 -14.69 -7.12
CA PRO A 438 -19.94 -15.14 -5.94
C PRO A 438 -19.61 -14.19 -4.78
N PRO A 439 -20.50 -13.97 -3.80
CA PRO A 439 -20.16 -13.19 -2.62
C PRO A 439 -18.92 -13.77 -1.91
N LEU A 440 -18.19 -12.91 -1.19
CA LEU A 440 -17.20 -13.38 -0.21
C LEU A 440 -17.97 -13.91 0.99
N GLU A 441 -18.40 -15.17 0.90
CA GLU A 441 -19.11 -15.83 1.99
C GLU A 441 -18.28 -15.74 3.28
N PRO A 442 -18.93 -15.48 4.44
CA PRO A 442 -18.27 -15.68 5.71
C PRO A 442 -17.80 -17.14 5.82
N PRO A 443 -16.74 -17.44 6.60
CA PRO A 443 -16.43 -18.81 6.92
C PRO A 443 -17.69 -19.45 7.50
N ALA A 444 -17.88 -20.74 7.22
CA ALA A 444 -18.96 -21.48 7.84
C ALA A 444 -18.92 -21.21 9.35
N PRO A 445 -20.06 -20.83 9.97
CA PRO A 445 -20.10 -20.57 11.40
C PRO A 445 -19.51 -21.79 12.10
N LEU A 446 -18.47 -21.57 12.91
CA LEU A 446 -17.99 -22.65 13.76
C LEU A 446 -19.13 -23.01 14.72
N GLU A 447 -19.36 -24.31 14.90
CA GLU A 447 -20.32 -24.78 15.89
C GLU A 447 -20.00 -24.13 17.24
N PRO A 448 -20.93 -23.37 17.83
CA PRO A 448 -20.64 -22.59 19.02
C PRO A 448 -20.11 -23.47 20.14
N ILE A 449 -18.91 -23.17 20.64
CA ILE A 449 -18.37 -23.88 21.79
C ILE A 449 -19.14 -23.40 23.02
N LYS A 450 -20.04 -24.23 23.55
CA LYS A 450 -20.81 -23.91 24.77
C LYS A 450 -20.20 -24.50 26.04
N VAL A 451 -19.41 -25.55 25.90
CA VAL A 451 -18.81 -26.30 27.01
C VAL A 451 -17.35 -26.59 26.67
N ALA A 452 -16.46 -26.32 27.62
CA ALA A 452 -15.03 -26.55 27.49
C ALA A 452 -14.52 -27.49 28.60
N PRO A 453 -13.38 -28.20 28.38
CA PRO A 453 -12.69 -28.90 29.45
C PRO A 453 -12.35 -27.91 30.56
N ALA A 454 -12.52 -28.24 31.84
CA ALA A 454 -12.27 -27.30 32.94
C ALA A 454 -11.55 -27.92 34.15
N ASN A 455 -11.18 -29.20 34.06
CA ASN A 455 -10.72 -29.98 35.21
C ASN A 455 -9.20 -29.94 35.41
N ASP A 456 -8.44 -29.41 34.46
CA ASP A 456 -6.98 -29.38 34.53
C ASP A 456 -6.50 -28.06 35.15
N GLU A 457 -5.72 -28.14 36.23
CA GLU A 457 -5.14 -26.99 36.92
C GLU A 457 -3.89 -26.48 36.19
N PHE A 458 -3.84 -25.19 35.86
CA PHE A 458 -2.62 -24.56 35.35
C PHE A 458 -1.77 -24.07 36.52
N LYS A 459 -0.91 -24.96 37.03
CA LYS A 459 -0.21 -24.79 38.31
C LYS A 459 0.43 -23.41 38.49
N GLY A 460 0.14 -22.82 39.65
CA GLY A 460 0.66 -21.51 40.04
C GLY A 460 -0.04 -20.31 39.39
N TRP A 461 -1.00 -20.52 38.48
CA TRP A 461 -1.83 -19.46 37.90
C TRP A 461 -3.25 -19.53 38.47
N THR A 462 -3.89 -18.37 38.59
CA THR A 462 -5.31 -18.26 38.96
C THR A 462 -6.14 -17.97 37.72
N ILE A 463 -7.33 -18.55 37.61
CA ILE A 463 -8.24 -18.33 36.47
C ILE A 463 -9.51 -17.65 36.96
N THR A 464 -9.98 -16.63 36.25
CA THR A 464 -11.18 -15.87 36.61
C THR A 464 -11.94 -15.46 35.35
N ASP A 465 -13.27 -15.58 35.41
CA ASP A 465 -14.18 -14.99 34.42
C ASP A 465 -14.61 -13.61 34.93
N ILE A 466 -14.22 -12.55 34.24
CA ILE A 466 -14.47 -11.15 34.64
C ILE A 466 -15.83 -10.70 34.13
N ALA A 467 -16.54 -9.91 34.94
CA ALA A 467 -17.81 -9.28 34.61
C ALA A 467 -18.93 -10.22 34.11
N GLY A 468 -18.96 -11.47 34.57
CA GLY A 468 -19.97 -12.44 34.14
C GLY A 468 -19.76 -12.97 32.72
N ALA A 469 -18.52 -12.99 32.25
CA ALA A 469 -18.16 -13.75 31.05
C ALA A 469 -18.66 -15.21 31.17
N LEU A 470 -19.13 -15.77 30.06
CA LEU A 470 -19.58 -17.15 29.98
C LEU A 470 -18.49 -18.05 30.51
N LYS A 471 -18.87 -18.90 31.48
CA LYS A 471 -17.94 -19.77 32.19
C LYS A 471 -17.15 -20.61 31.19
N GLY A 472 -15.87 -20.29 31.07
CA GLY A 472 -14.98 -20.92 30.11
C GLY A 472 -14.36 -22.21 30.63
N GLY A 473 -13.25 -22.58 30.02
CA GLY A 473 -12.49 -23.76 30.37
C GLY A 473 -11.03 -23.68 29.93
N GLN A 474 -10.28 -24.72 30.23
CA GLN A 474 -8.89 -24.87 29.86
C GLN A 474 -8.51 -26.34 29.68
N LYS A 475 -7.58 -26.60 28.76
CA LYS A 475 -6.83 -27.86 28.64
C LYS A 475 -5.36 -27.54 28.81
N VAL A 476 -4.74 -28.05 29.86
CA VAL A 476 -3.33 -27.78 30.18
C VAL A 476 -2.46 -28.86 29.53
N HIS A 477 -1.42 -28.45 28.79
CA HIS A 477 -0.49 -29.36 28.12
C HIS A 477 0.87 -29.43 28.82
N SER A 478 1.30 -28.34 29.46
CA SER A 478 2.51 -28.25 30.28
C SER A 478 2.46 -27.01 31.18
N ASP A 479 3.49 -26.75 31.97
CA ASP A 479 3.62 -25.53 32.79
C ASP A 479 3.73 -24.24 31.96
N THR A 480 3.90 -24.34 30.64
CA THR A 480 4.04 -23.20 29.71
C THR A 480 3.11 -23.27 28.51
N ALA A 481 2.17 -24.23 28.48
CA ALA A 481 1.26 -24.45 27.35
C ALA A 481 -0.16 -24.80 27.79
N ILE A 482 -1.14 -24.06 27.27
CA ILE A 482 -2.57 -24.19 27.61
C ILE A 482 -3.44 -23.87 26.40
N ASP A 483 -4.53 -24.61 26.22
CA ASP A 483 -5.65 -24.17 25.39
C ASP A 483 -6.67 -23.50 26.32
N LEU A 484 -6.91 -22.21 26.14
CA LEU A 484 -7.85 -21.41 26.93
C LEU A 484 -9.14 -21.20 26.16
N TYR A 485 -10.28 -21.41 26.81
CA TYR A 485 -11.60 -21.19 26.23
C TYR A 485 -12.27 -20.05 26.99
N GLY A 486 -12.46 -18.90 26.35
CA GLY A 486 -13.01 -17.70 26.97
C GLY A 486 -14.28 -17.24 26.29
N GLY A 487 -15.31 -16.92 27.08
CA GLY A 487 -16.43 -16.09 26.63
C GLY A 487 -16.19 -14.62 26.95
N GLY A 488 -17.11 -13.77 26.53
CA GLY A 488 -17.12 -12.37 26.94
C GLY A 488 -17.52 -11.43 25.79
N ALA A 489 -18.18 -10.34 26.14
CA ALA A 489 -18.65 -9.34 25.19
C ALA A 489 -17.49 -8.52 24.61
N ASP A 490 -16.59 -7.97 25.42
CA ASP A 490 -15.39 -7.28 24.91
C ASP A 490 -14.41 -6.89 26.02
N ALA A 491 -13.21 -6.48 25.63
CA ALA A 491 -12.30 -5.65 26.42
C ALA A 491 -12.22 -4.25 25.77
N TRP A 492 -13.33 -3.51 25.78
CA TRP A 492 -13.44 -2.22 25.08
C TRP A 492 -14.28 -1.22 25.87
N ALA A 493 -14.23 0.05 25.46
CA ALA A 493 -14.91 1.16 26.13
C ALA A 493 -14.58 1.20 27.64
N TYR A 494 -15.60 1.18 28.51
CA TYR A 494 -15.45 1.42 29.94
C TYR A 494 -15.39 0.13 30.80
N ALA A 495 -15.60 -1.05 30.23
CA ALA A 495 -15.65 -2.29 30.99
C ALA A 495 -15.17 -3.51 30.18
N ASP A 496 -14.47 -4.42 30.87
CA ASP A 496 -13.96 -5.66 30.33
C ASP A 496 -14.86 -6.83 30.75
N GLN A 497 -15.15 -7.73 29.82
CA GLN A 497 -15.79 -9.01 30.07
C GLN A 497 -15.04 -10.09 29.30
N LEU A 498 -14.28 -10.93 30.02
CA LEU A 498 -13.32 -11.87 29.44
C LEU A 498 -12.94 -12.98 30.43
N ARG A 499 -12.26 -14.01 29.94
CA ARG A 499 -11.58 -15.00 30.80
C ARG A 499 -10.10 -14.66 30.94
N TYR A 500 -9.61 -14.63 32.18
CA TYR A 500 -8.24 -14.23 32.52
C TYR A 500 -7.52 -15.30 33.33
N VAL A 501 -6.28 -15.61 32.94
CA VAL A 501 -5.36 -16.53 33.63
C VAL A 501 -4.16 -15.73 34.10
N TRP A 502 -3.97 -15.58 35.41
CA TRP A 502 -3.12 -14.54 35.97
C TRP A 502 -2.31 -14.96 37.20
N LYS A 503 -1.25 -14.19 37.46
CA LYS A 503 -0.45 -14.21 38.69
C LYS A 503 -0.38 -12.81 39.27
N LYS A 504 -0.36 -12.72 40.60
CA LYS A 504 0.03 -11.50 41.30
C LYS A 504 1.54 -11.30 41.20
N VAL A 505 1.96 -10.14 40.73
CA VAL A 505 3.38 -9.81 40.54
C VAL A 505 3.67 -8.47 41.19
N LYS A 506 4.56 -8.50 42.17
CA LYS A 506 5.11 -7.30 42.80
C LYS A 506 6.36 -6.84 42.04
N GLY A 507 6.40 -5.57 41.67
CA GLY A 507 7.53 -4.94 40.99
C GLY A 507 7.57 -5.18 39.47
N ASP A 508 8.76 -5.05 38.91
CA ASP A 508 9.01 -5.13 37.47
C ASP A 508 9.05 -6.58 36.98
N PHE A 509 8.58 -6.79 35.75
CA PHE A 509 8.53 -8.11 35.16
C PHE A 509 8.53 -8.08 33.64
N GLU A 510 8.74 -9.25 33.06
CA GLU A 510 8.57 -9.55 31.65
C GLU A 510 7.61 -10.73 31.52
N LEU A 511 6.52 -10.55 30.76
CA LEU A 511 5.55 -11.58 30.41
C LEU A 511 5.57 -11.78 28.89
N SER A 512 5.76 -13.02 28.43
CA SER A 512 5.72 -13.37 27.02
C SER A 512 4.94 -14.66 26.75
N VAL A 513 4.37 -14.76 25.55
CA VAL A 513 3.62 -15.92 25.08
C VAL A 513 3.75 -16.07 23.56
N THR A 514 3.55 -17.29 23.07
CA THR A 514 3.28 -17.58 21.65
C THR A 514 1.81 -17.99 21.50
N VAL A 515 1.09 -17.39 20.57
CA VAL A 515 -0.28 -17.76 20.20
C VAL A 515 -0.23 -18.56 18.89
N ASP A 516 -0.70 -19.80 18.93
CA ASP A 516 -0.65 -20.72 17.77
C ASP A 516 -2.00 -20.87 17.06
N TYR A 517 -3.09 -20.59 17.75
CA TYR A 517 -4.42 -20.70 17.18
C TYR A 517 -5.38 -19.82 17.95
N PHE A 518 -6.30 -19.20 17.23
CA PHE A 518 -7.42 -18.49 17.82
C PHE A 518 -8.67 -18.72 16.98
N THR A 519 -9.80 -18.90 17.66
CA THR A 519 -11.08 -19.19 17.01
C THR A 519 -11.65 -17.90 16.44
N PHE A 520 -12.04 -17.90 15.17
CA PHE A 520 -12.77 -16.79 14.57
C PHE A 520 -14.25 -16.86 14.97
N THR A 521 -14.58 -16.43 16.18
CA THR A 521 -15.98 -16.25 16.61
C THR A 521 -16.55 -14.92 16.10
N ASP A 522 -15.71 -13.88 16.05
CA ASP A 522 -16.03 -12.54 15.57
C ASP A 522 -14.72 -11.79 15.26
N MET A 523 -14.72 -10.79 14.38
CA MET A 523 -13.51 -10.03 14.05
C MET A 523 -12.90 -9.26 15.24
N TYR A 524 -13.70 -8.97 16.27
CA TYR A 524 -13.26 -8.29 17.49
C TYR A 524 -13.03 -9.25 18.67
N ALA A 525 -13.06 -10.57 18.46
CA ALA A 525 -12.60 -11.50 19.48
C ALA A 525 -11.12 -11.25 19.80
N LYS A 526 -10.68 -11.46 21.05
CA LYS A 526 -9.32 -11.11 21.48
C LYS A 526 -8.66 -12.22 22.30
N ALA A 527 -7.37 -12.44 22.07
CA ALA A 527 -6.55 -13.33 22.89
C ALA A 527 -5.12 -12.80 22.99
N GLY A 528 -4.55 -12.76 24.20
CA GLY A 528 -3.23 -12.15 24.36
C GLY A 528 -2.69 -12.13 25.77
N VAL A 529 -1.75 -11.23 26.01
CA VAL A 529 -1.19 -10.91 27.32
C VAL A 529 -1.78 -9.61 27.86
N MET A 530 -1.99 -9.56 29.17
CA MET A 530 -2.62 -8.45 29.85
C MET A 530 -1.96 -8.22 31.21
N VAL A 531 -1.73 -6.94 31.53
CA VAL A 531 -1.46 -6.45 32.88
C VAL A 531 -2.60 -5.54 33.31
N ARG A 532 -3.06 -5.69 34.55
CA ARG A 532 -4.19 -4.94 35.10
C ARG A 532 -4.03 -4.64 36.59
N GLU A 533 -4.58 -3.50 37.00
CA GLU A 533 -4.58 -3.00 38.38
C GLU A 533 -5.42 -3.88 39.31
N SER A 534 -6.69 -4.12 38.98
CA SER A 534 -7.64 -4.89 39.79
C SER A 534 -8.36 -5.94 38.94
N LEU A 535 -9.24 -6.76 39.52
CA LEU A 535 -10.11 -7.68 38.77
C LEU A 535 -11.48 -7.06 38.42
N ASP A 536 -11.68 -5.77 38.70
CA ASP A 536 -12.94 -5.08 38.40
C ASP A 536 -13.05 -4.80 36.90
N PRO A 537 -14.27 -4.79 36.33
CA PRO A 537 -14.45 -4.65 34.88
C PRO A 537 -13.84 -3.36 34.31
N ASN A 538 -13.75 -2.29 35.10
CA ASN A 538 -13.28 -0.97 34.66
C ASN A 538 -11.81 -0.68 35.00
N SER A 539 -11.03 -1.69 35.40
CA SER A 539 -9.61 -1.56 35.82
C SER A 539 -8.77 -0.78 34.82
N ALA A 540 -7.76 -0.05 35.29
CA ALA A 540 -6.64 0.34 34.45
C ALA A 540 -5.95 -0.92 33.88
N ILE A 541 -5.74 -0.97 32.57
CA ILE A 541 -5.19 -2.14 31.86
C ILE A 541 -4.25 -1.74 30.72
N ALA A 542 -3.31 -2.63 30.40
CA ALA A 542 -2.60 -2.64 29.14
C ALA A 542 -2.54 -4.05 28.57
N THR A 543 -2.86 -4.19 27.29
CA THR A 543 -2.79 -5.46 26.57
C THR A 543 -1.80 -5.40 25.41
N SER A 544 -1.36 -6.59 25.02
CA SER A 544 -0.95 -6.89 23.66
C SER A 544 -1.66 -8.19 23.29
N ASP A 545 -2.51 -8.14 22.28
CA ASP A 545 -3.40 -9.23 21.91
C ASP A 545 -3.50 -9.41 20.40
N ILE A 546 -4.12 -10.51 20.00
CA ILE A 546 -4.41 -10.79 18.61
C ILE A 546 -5.92 -10.84 18.36
N LEU A 547 -6.29 -10.43 17.15
CA LEU A 547 -7.58 -10.69 16.54
C LEU A 547 -7.54 -12.03 15.79
N PRO A 548 -8.70 -12.62 15.43
CA PRO A 548 -8.71 -13.94 14.79
C PRO A 548 -8.12 -14.01 13.38
N ASP A 549 -7.96 -12.87 12.72
CA ASP A 549 -7.27 -12.75 11.43
C ASP A 549 -5.73 -12.73 11.58
N GLY A 550 -5.22 -12.72 12.82
CA GLY A 550 -3.81 -12.71 13.17
C GLY A 550 -3.21 -11.31 13.35
N ASN A 551 -4.00 -10.24 13.20
CA ASN A 551 -3.54 -8.89 13.53
C ASN A 551 -3.24 -8.74 15.02
N VAL A 552 -2.25 -7.91 15.35
CA VAL A 552 -1.88 -7.60 16.73
C VAL A 552 -2.52 -6.26 17.12
N GLU A 553 -3.26 -6.23 18.20
CA GLU A 553 -3.81 -5.02 18.78
C GLU A 553 -3.11 -4.72 20.11
N VAL A 554 -2.99 -3.43 20.43
CA VAL A 554 -2.59 -2.99 21.76
C VAL A 554 -3.64 -2.07 22.34
N LEU A 555 -4.21 -2.47 23.48
CA LEU A 555 -5.23 -1.70 24.18
C LEU A 555 -4.68 -1.06 25.43
N ILE A 556 -5.14 0.15 25.74
CA ILE A 556 -4.84 0.83 26.99
C ILE A 556 -6.08 1.50 27.57
N ARG A 557 -6.30 1.24 28.85
CA ARG A 557 -7.08 2.09 29.75
C ARG A 557 -6.12 2.61 30.81
N ALA A 558 -5.69 3.86 30.69
CA ALA A 558 -4.60 4.39 31.52
C ALA A 558 -5.00 4.55 32.99
N LYS A 559 -6.27 4.94 33.24
CA LYS A 559 -6.86 5.01 34.58
C LYS A 559 -8.13 4.21 34.71
N THR A 560 -8.44 3.78 35.93
CA THR A 560 -9.68 3.06 36.21
C THR A 560 -10.91 3.89 35.81
N GLY A 561 -11.79 3.29 35.00
CA GLY A 561 -13.00 3.93 34.48
C GLY A 561 -12.84 4.80 33.23
N GLU A 562 -11.63 5.01 32.70
CA GLU A 562 -11.43 5.71 31.43
C GLU A 562 -11.92 4.87 30.22
N HIS A 563 -12.16 5.54 29.09
CA HIS A 563 -12.48 4.85 27.84
C HIS A 563 -11.22 4.17 27.27
N MET A 564 -11.37 2.96 26.75
CA MET A 564 -10.28 2.23 26.08
C MET A 564 -9.75 3.00 24.86
N ALA A 565 -8.44 3.08 24.71
CA ALA A 565 -7.80 3.45 23.45
C ALA A 565 -7.13 2.21 22.85
N SER A 566 -7.09 2.15 21.51
CA SER A 566 -6.36 1.12 20.77
C SER A 566 -5.34 1.72 19.83
N ALA A 567 -4.30 0.95 19.56
CA ALA A 567 -3.53 1.05 18.35
C ALA A 567 -3.43 -0.35 17.74
N MET A 568 -3.66 -0.44 16.42
CA MET A 568 -3.53 -1.69 15.69
C MET A 568 -2.13 -1.77 15.08
N VAL A 569 -1.52 -2.95 15.18
CA VAL A 569 -0.16 -3.22 14.73
C VAL A 569 -0.18 -4.39 13.77
N MET A 570 0.71 -4.36 12.80
CA MET A 570 0.95 -5.46 11.89
C MET A 570 1.20 -6.77 12.64
N GLY A 571 0.21 -7.66 12.61
CA GLY A 571 0.40 -9.07 12.91
C GLY A 571 0.75 -9.87 11.66
N THR A 572 0.86 -11.19 11.79
CA THR A 572 1.07 -12.11 10.66
C THR A 572 0.01 -13.21 10.74
N GLU A 573 0.14 -14.25 9.93
CA GLU A 573 -0.70 -15.45 10.05
C GLU A 573 -0.31 -16.29 11.27
N LEU A 574 -1.32 -16.76 12.00
CA LEU A 574 -1.19 -17.89 12.93
C LEU A 574 -0.80 -19.17 12.16
N PRO A 575 -0.07 -20.11 12.78
CA PRO A 575 0.42 -20.12 14.17
C PRO A 575 1.69 -19.30 14.39
N GLY A 576 2.05 -19.07 15.66
CA GLY A 576 3.39 -18.65 16.04
C GLY A 576 3.57 -17.14 16.27
N ILE A 577 2.51 -16.41 16.60
CA ILE A 577 2.60 -14.99 16.93
C ILE A 577 3.08 -14.85 18.38
N ASN A 578 4.20 -14.15 18.58
CA ASN A 578 4.77 -13.93 19.90
C ASN A 578 4.41 -12.53 20.40
N LEU A 579 3.90 -12.45 21.63
CA LEU A 579 3.51 -11.21 22.30
C LEU A 579 4.30 -11.07 23.60
N LYS A 580 4.68 -9.84 23.95
CA LYS A 580 5.44 -9.56 25.19
C LYS A 580 5.08 -8.20 25.79
N ILE A 581 4.91 -8.20 27.11
CA ILE A 581 4.80 -7.02 27.97
C ILE A 581 6.02 -6.97 28.90
N VAL A 582 6.67 -5.82 28.96
CA VAL A 582 7.72 -5.50 29.94
C VAL A 582 7.22 -4.36 30.81
N ARG A 583 7.16 -4.57 32.12
CA ARG A 583 6.82 -3.55 33.10
C ARG A 583 8.09 -2.94 33.70
N LYS A 584 8.13 -1.60 33.76
CA LYS A 584 9.15 -0.79 34.45
C LYS A 584 8.43 0.29 35.29
N GLY A 585 8.15 0.00 36.55
CA GLY A 585 7.36 0.85 37.43
C GLY A 585 5.93 1.04 36.92
N LYS A 586 5.61 2.25 36.46
CA LYS A 586 4.31 2.63 35.85
C LYS A 586 4.31 2.53 34.32
N ILE A 587 5.47 2.26 33.74
CA ILE A 587 5.66 2.16 32.30
C ILE A 587 5.47 0.72 31.83
N ILE A 588 4.70 0.56 30.77
CA ILE A 588 4.50 -0.70 30.06
C ILE A 588 5.07 -0.57 28.65
N GLU A 589 6.05 -1.41 28.33
CA GLU A 589 6.58 -1.58 26.98
C GLU A 589 5.97 -2.83 26.35
N ARG A 590 5.51 -2.72 25.11
CA ARG A 590 4.86 -3.83 24.39
C ARG A 590 5.66 -4.20 23.16
N TYR A 591 5.74 -5.50 22.88
CA TYR A 591 6.54 -6.05 21.80
C TYR A 591 5.81 -7.19 21.10
N PHE A 592 6.08 -7.37 19.81
CA PHE A 592 5.67 -8.55 19.07
C PHE A 592 6.82 -9.13 18.24
N SER A 593 6.66 -10.38 17.83
CA SER A 593 7.50 -11.07 16.85
C SER A 593 6.68 -12.18 16.21
N SER A 594 7.01 -12.60 14.99
CA SER A 594 6.49 -13.86 14.46
C SER A 594 7.39 -14.51 13.42
N GLY A 595 7.33 -15.84 13.33
CA GLY A 595 8.17 -16.62 12.43
C GLY A 595 9.65 -16.40 12.69
N LYS A 596 10.35 -15.78 11.73
CA LYS A 596 11.77 -15.44 11.83
C LYS A 596 12.01 -13.96 12.18
N MET A 597 10.96 -13.19 12.43
CA MET A 597 11.11 -11.77 12.77
C MET A 597 11.70 -11.62 14.17
N GLU A 598 12.67 -10.72 14.31
CA GLU A 598 13.17 -10.29 15.61
C GLU A 598 12.07 -9.56 16.40
N TRP A 599 12.23 -9.51 17.72
CA TRP A 599 11.31 -8.76 18.58
C TRP A 599 11.32 -7.28 18.22
N SER A 600 10.15 -6.75 17.88
CA SER A 600 9.95 -5.33 17.59
C SER A 600 9.17 -4.68 18.72
N LYS A 601 9.63 -3.53 19.21
CA LYS A 601 8.88 -2.72 20.18
C LYS A 601 7.71 -2.09 19.43
N ILE A 602 6.50 -2.35 19.92
CA ILE A 602 5.26 -1.73 19.43
C ILE A 602 5.24 -0.29 19.91
N ASP A 603 5.22 -0.12 21.22
CA ASP A 603 5.12 1.17 21.86
C ASP A 603 5.54 1.11 23.34
N GLN A 604 5.33 2.24 24.00
CA GLN A 604 5.49 2.40 25.43
C GLN A 604 4.41 3.34 25.96
N VAL A 605 3.72 2.93 27.02
CA VAL A 605 2.63 3.68 27.63
C VAL A 605 2.78 3.75 29.13
N GLU A 606 2.22 4.79 29.74
CA GLU A 606 2.20 4.97 31.19
C GLU A 606 0.81 4.65 31.75
N LEU A 607 0.77 3.81 32.79
CA LEU A 607 -0.44 3.52 33.56
C LEU A 607 -0.27 4.10 34.97
N PRO A 608 -0.71 5.35 35.21
CA PRO A 608 -0.46 6.04 36.47
C PRO A 608 -1.09 5.33 37.68
N ASP A 609 -2.22 4.65 37.50
CA ASP A 609 -2.93 3.95 38.59
C ASP A 609 -2.28 2.60 38.96
N LEU A 610 -1.33 2.09 38.17
CA LEU A 610 -0.83 0.72 38.31
C LEU A 610 -0.07 0.48 39.65
N PRO A 611 -0.62 -0.29 40.62
CA PRO A 611 -0.03 -0.47 41.95
C PRO A 611 1.28 -1.26 41.93
N GLU A 612 2.05 -1.30 43.02
CA GLU A 612 3.30 -2.06 43.08
C GLU A 612 3.08 -3.56 42.81
N GLU A 613 2.00 -4.15 43.35
CA GLU A 613 1.54 -5.50 43.06
C GLU A 613 0.36 -5.47 42.09
N VAL A 614 0.50 -6.13 40.94
CA VAL A 614 -0.50 -6.15 39.84
C VAL A 614 -0.89 -7.57 39.46
N TYR A 615 -1.92 -7.69 38.63
CA TYR A 615 -2.29 -8.94 37.97
C TYR A 615 -1.68 -8.96 36.57
N ALA A 616 -0.88 -9.98 36.27
CA ALA A 616 -0.26 -10.18 34.96
C ALA A 616 -0.53 -11.59 34.45
N GLY A 617 -0.85 -11.74 33.17
CA GLY A 617 -1.20 -13.04 32.60
C GLY A 617 -1.77 -13.01 31.19
N ILE A 618 -2.40 -14.11 30.79
CA ILE A 618 -3.01 -14.29 29.46
C ILE A 618 -4.53 -14.22 29.54
N PHE A 619 -5.19 -13.77 28.48
CA PHE A 619 -6.65 -13.65 28.43
C PHE A 619 -7.24 -14.12 27.10
N CYS A 620 -8.55 -14.39 27.11
CA CYS A 620 -9.32 -14.77 25.92
C CYS A 620 -10.79 -14.30 26.06
N LEU A 621 -11.37 -13.77 24.98
CA LEU A 621 -12.79 -13.43 24.85
C LEU A 621 -13.30 -13.71 23.42
N SER A 622 -14.60 -13.96 23.28
CA SER A 622 -15.24 -14.37 22.02
C SER A 622 -15.93 -13.24 21.25
N HIS A 623 -16.13 -12.08 21.88
CA HIS A 623 -17.01 -11.01 21.41
C HIS A 623 -18.51 -11.39 21.30
N ASP A 624 -18.85 -12.63 21.68
CA ASP A 624 -20.21 -13.11 21.79
C ASP A 624 -20.30 -13.94 23.08
N ASN A 625 -20.82 -13.33 24.14
CA ASN A 625 -20.91 -13.97 25.44
C ASN A 625 -21.92 -15.14 25.49
N ASN A 626 -22.56 -15.51 24.38
CA ASN A 626 -23.32 -16.74 24.29
C ASN A 626 -22.46 -17.94 23.92
N GLN A 627 -21.20 -17.78 23.49
CA GLN A 627 -20.29 -18.85 23.09
C GLN A 627 -18.85 -18.60 23.58
N LEU A 628 -18.01 -19.63 23.51
CA LEU A 628 -16.59 -19.58 23.86
C LEU A 628 -15.72 -19.50 22.59
N ALA A 629 -14.65 -18.71 22.65
CA ALA A 629 -13.55 -18.78 21.72
C ALA A 629 -12.40 -19.58 22.32
N LYS A 630 -11.73 -20.41 21.51
CA LYS A 630 -10.52 -21.15 21.91
C LYS A 630 -9.27 -20.41 21.44
N ALA A 631 -8.36 -20.10 22.36
CA ALA A 631 -7.01 -19.63 22.10
C ALA A 631 -5.98 -20.69 22.55
N VAL A 632 -4.95 -20.90 21.73
CA VAL A 632 -3.87 -21.87 22.00
C VAL A 632 -2.60 -21.11 22.32
N PHE A 633 -2.20 -21.14 23.58
CA PHE A 633 -1.01 -20.47 24.09
C PHE A 633 0.12 -21.47 24.33
N ARG A 634 1.34 -21.10 23.92
CA ARG A 634 2.60 -21.82 24.14
C ARG A 634 3.66 -20.87 24.68
N ASN A 635 4.75 -21.43 25.19
CA ASN A 635 5.91 -20.67 25.67
C ASN A 635 5.56 -19.57 26.68
N ILE A 636 4.54 -19.78 27.52
CA ILE A 636 4.13 -18.80 28.54
C ILE A 636 5.28 -18.63 29.54
N LYS A 637 5.84 -17.44 29.62
CA LYS A 637 6.97 -17.11 30.51
C LYS A 637 6.70 -15.80 31.22
N LEU A 638 6.78 -15.84 32.55
CA LEU A 638 6.70 -14.68 33.42
C LEU A 638 7.97 -14.63 34.28
N THR A 639 8.80 -13.61 34.06
CA THR A 639 10.10 -13.44 34.72
C THR A 639 10.10 -12.13 35.50
N LYS A 640 10.36 -12.18 36.82
CA LYS A 640 10.57 -10.97 37.62
C LYS A 640 11.93 -10.36 37.29
N LYS A 641 12.02 -9.03 37.25
CA LYS A 641 13.26 -8.30 36.93
C LYS A 641 13.89 -7.72 38.19
#